data_AF-A0A166EQC2-F1
#
_entry.id   AF-A0A166EQC2-F1
#
_cell.length_a   1.000
_cell.length_b   1.000
_cell.length_c   1.000
_cell.angle_alpha   90.00
_cell.angle_beta   90.00
_cell.angle_gamma   90.00
#
_symmetry.space_group_name_H-M   'P 1'
#
loop_
_entity.id
_entity.type
_entity.pdbx_description
1 polymer ?
#
loop_
_entity_poly.entity_id
_entity_poly.type
_entity_poly.pdbx_seq_one_letter_code
_entity_poly.pdbx_strand_id
1 'polypeptide(L)'
;MYKNEFKKLSTFLIISAIIAMGAFCLIGTANATDYTINNTTGSIKFNATNNSTFTDGDTLFLEDGVYSGADNKNLTVSKNMTIAGKNKGMAIIDMENSGRAFTITAGINLTLINITFINGNPTSNGGVITAGGANTILTITECTFENNSAPASGAVHINGAGSNTTIKNSIFKNNKANSNNGATTINGVNSTSLVDNCTFENNTAGTYSSALVMNGAGSNNTLKNSIFKNNKATTDYGAANMGGVNSTSLVDNCTFENNTATNYGALRISGEGSNNTLKNSVFKNNIANNNYGAANMGGVNSTSLVDNCTFENNTAGTYSSALGIGNADSDNIIKDSVFENNTASNDYGAIFTNGDGSNTVLDNVTVVGNAAGINGGGIGFAGDNNVLTIKDSIISDNNAVKEGGALYANGETQTINIEGSTIVNNTAKMGGALDINGEKGEVNIDNSLFENNSATSNGGAIDINSEFHETNINNSTFNNNSAKHGGAININGEYNNLTANNTEFNNNNATTKGGVVNNNGDNNIIVLGNSTATNNTARESGVIANTGDENEITIDNTTLSGNNDGIVSSEGDDNKIAVDGSSITNNTADNGLIINNGDNNNVAINNTNATNNTGDIVANTGSNNTVSINNSNVTVNAIYETNTVLTVVSGTGQITITAIVIKKDTDELLSGKKVYFYVNGKQVGSATTDKYGEARFIYKVPKTANYSVYAKSQQVTITNSTGKYLFKESTTVTKALNVNKALTPTKIRVAKVQGKTVNKKSYKIYYRLYTIKNYGDLTGSRQFKKYFKAQLKSAAKKGLVYFNYNKKTKLLKTLVKNLKAGKIVKIKLKFYKPTRR
;
A
#
# COMPACT_ATOMS: atom_id res chain seq x y z
N MET A 1 70.12 6.89 19.04
CA MET A 1 70.46 6.37 17.70
C MET A 1 69.80 5.02 17.39
N TYR A 2 69.67 4.08 18.33
CA TYR A 2 69.12 2.73 18.08
C TYR A 2 67.61 2.59 17.78
N LYS A 3 66.78 3.62 18.01
CA LYS A 3 65.32 3.55 17.80
C LYS A 3 64.89 3.69 16.33
N ASN A 4 65.71 4.34 15.50
CA ASN A 4 65.45 4.49 14.05
C ASN A 4 65.96 3.29 13.24
N GLU A 5 67.01 2.61 13.69
CA GLU A 5 67.49 1.39 13.03
C GLU A 5 66.53 0.21 13.24
N PHE A 6 65.89 0.10 14.41
CA PHE A 6 64.88 -0.94 14.66
C PHE A 6 63.62 -0.78 13.81
N LYS A 7 63.16 0.46 13.55
CA LYS A 7 62.06 0.72 12.61
C LYS A 7 62.44 0.37 11.16
N LYS A 8 63.66 0.70 10.73
CA LYS A 8 64.16 0.32 9.39
C LYS A 8 64.28 -1.20 9.24
N LEU A 9 64.76 -1.90 10.27
CA LEU A 9 64.90 -3.35 10.28
C LEU A 9 63.53 -4.07 10.30
N SER A 10 62.54 -3.54 11.04
CA SER A 10 61.19 -4.11 11.04
C SER A 10 60.45 -3.88 9.72
N THR A 11 60.61 -2.71 9.10
CA THR A 11 60.01 -2.42 7.79
C THR A 11 60.64 -3.30 6.70
N PHE A 12 61.96 -3.50 6.74
CA PHE A 12 62.65 -4.41 5.82
C PHE A 12 62.17 -5.86 5.96
N LEU A 13 62.07 -6.39 7.19
CA LEU A 13 61.55 -7.75 7.46
C LEU A 13 60.08 -7.93 7.02
N ILE A 14 59.24 -6.90 7.18
CA ILE A 14 57.83 -6.93 6.73
C ILE A 14 57.76 -6.92 5.19
N ILE A 15 58.55 -6.08 4.52
CA ILE A 15 58.62 -6.05 3.05
C ILE A 15 59.16 -7.39 2.52
N SER A 16 60.20 -7.96 3.14
CA SER A 16 60.72 -9.28 2.77
C SER A 16 59.71 -10.41 2.99
N ALA A 17 58.88 -10.34 4.04
CA ALA A 17 57.81 -11.31 4.28
C ALA A 17 56.64 -11.19 3.27
N ILE A 18 56.28 -9.97 2.87
CA ILE A 18 55.29 -9.70 1.82
C ILE A 18 55.78 -10.19 0.46
N ILE A 19 57.07 -9.97 0.15
CA ILE A 19 57.73 -10.49 -1.06
C ILE A 19 57.76 -12.03 -1.05
N ALA A 20 58.09 -12.66 0.09
CA ALA A 20 58.10 -14.11 0.23
C ALA A 20 56.70 -14.73 0.06
N MET A 21 55.63 -14.05 0.49
CA MET A 21 54.25 -14.50 0.29
C MET A 21 53.75 -14.34 -1.16
N GLY A 22 54.27 -13.36 -1.92
CA GLY A 22 53.99 -13.20 -3.36
C GLY A 22 54.75 -14.20 -4.24
N ALA A 23 55.87 -14.74 -3.77
CA ALA A 23 56.76 -15.62 -4.51
C ALA A 23 56.36 -17.11 -4.52
N PHE A 24 55.28 -17.52 -3.84
CA PHE A 24 54.92 -18.95 -3.74
C PHE A 24 54.21 -19.56 -4.95
N CYS A 25 54.08 -18.83 -6.06
CA CYS A 25 53.72 -19.41 -7.37
C CYS A 25 54.95 -19.48 -8.29
N LEU A 26 55.63 -20.63 -8.23
CA LEU A 26 56.55 -21.22 -9.22
C LEU A 26 57.89 -20.49 -9.51
N ILE A 27 58.86 -20.80 -8.64
CA ILE A 27 60.28 -21.13 -8.89
C ILE A 27 60.89 -20.64 -10.21
N GLY A 28 61.62 -19.52 -10.14
CA GLY A 28 62.75 -19.19 -11.01
C GLY A 28 63.91 -18.74 -10.14
N THR A 29 64.95 -19.57 -10.02
CA THR A 29 66.15 -19.32 -9.23
C THR A 29 67.04 -18.27 -9.91
N ALA A 30 66.78 -16.99 -9.66
CA ALA A 30 67.75 -15.91 -9.78
C ALA A 30 67.76 -15.16 -8.45
N ASN A 31 68.96 -14.89 -7.91
CA ASN A 31 69.07 -14.06 -6.71
C ASN A 31 68.64 -12.64 -7.08
N ALA A 32 67.43 -12.25 -6.68
CA ALA A 32 66.93 -10.90 -6.85
C ALA A 32 67.92 -9.91 -6.21
N THR A 33 68.36 -8.92 -6.99
CA THR A 33 69.26 -7.86 -6.54
C THR A 33 68.45 -6.61 -6.22
N ASP A 34 68.79 -5.96 -5.11
CA ASP A 34 68.16 -4.72 -4.66
C ASP A 34 68.86 -3.49 -5.25
N TYR A 35 68.12 -2.68 -5.99
CA TYR A 35 68.56 -1.38 -6.49
C TYR A 35 67.86 -0.29 -5.68
N THR A 36 68.57 0.76 -5.25
CA THR A 36 67.96 1.93 -4.57
C THR A 36 68.23 3.19 -5.37
N ILE A 37 67.20 3.99 -5.61
CA ILE A 37 67.32 5.32 -6.22
C ILE A 37 66.70 6.41 -5.34
N ASN A 38 67.19 7.64 -5.50
CA ASN A 38 66.52 8.84 -4.99
C ASN A 38 66.03 9.69 -6.16
N ASN A 39 65.11 10.60 -5.88
CA ASN A 39 64.44 11.42 -6.88
C ASN A 39 65.28 12.57 -7.48
N THR A 40 66.54 12.73 -7.07
CA THR A 40 67.44 13.80 -7.56
C THR A 40 68.56 13.29 -8.45
N THR A 41 69.00 12.04 -8.26
CA THR A 41 70.16 11.46 -8.98
C THR A 41 69.81 10.22 -9.80
N GLY A 42 68.57 9.73 -9.75
CA GLY A 42 68.16 8.53 -10.48
C GLY A 42 66.73 8.63 -11.04
N SER A 43 66.49 7.91 -12.14
CA SER A 43 65.14 7.71 -12.69
C SER A 43 64.79 6.23 -12.73
N ILE A 44 63.50 5.93 -12.74
CA ILE A 44 62.99 4.55 -12.80
C ILE A 44 63.41 3.91 -14.12
N LYS A 45 63.33 4.66 -15.24
CA LYS A 45 63.71 4.15 -16.56
C LYS A 45 65.16 3.68 -16.63
N PHE A 46 66.11 4.48 -16.17
CA PHE A 46 67.53 4.12 -16.28
C PHE A 46 67.94 2.98 -15.33
N ASN A 47 67.23 2.81 -14.22
CA ASN A 47 67.62 1.83 -13.19
C ASN A 47 66.85 0.51 -13.27
N ALA A 48 65.66 0.49 -13.84
CA ALA A 48 64.86 -0.74 -14.03
C ALA A 48 64.65 -1.08 -15.51
N THR A 49 63.92 -0.27 -16.28
CA THR A 49 63.43 -0.71 -17.61
C THR A 49 64.49 -0.71 -18.70
N ASN A 50 65.46 0.23 -18.65
CA ASN A 50 66.57 0.34 -19.61
C ASN A 50 67.91 -0.12 -19.02
N ASN A 51 67.90 -0.81 -17.87
CA ASN A 51 69.10 -1.33 -17.24
C ASN A 51 69.33 -2.79 -17.67
N SER A 52 70.46 -3.06 -18.32
CA SER A 52 70.86 -4.42 -18.71
C SER A 52 71.28 -5.28 -17.52
N THR A 53 71.69 -4.67 -16.40
CA THR A 53 72.05 -5.37 -15.15
C THR A 53 70.84 -5.65 -14.27
N PHE A 54 69.72 -4.97 -14.48
CA PHE A 54 68.45 -5.26 -13.82
C PHE A 54 67.79 -6.45 -14.53
N THR A 55 67.62 -7.57 -13.85
CA THR A 55 67.16 -8.86 -14.39
C THR A 55 65.81 -9.28 -13.81
N ASP A 56 65.25 -10.38 -14.32
CA ASP A 56 63.98 -10.90 -13.84
C ASP A 56 64.04 -11.26 -12.35
N GLY A 57 63.10 -10.73 -11.58
CA GLY A 57 62.97 -10.92 -10.14
C GLY A 57 63.56 -9.78 -9.31
N ASP A 58 64.34 -8.87 -9.90
CA ASP A 58 64.98 -7.78 -9.16
C ASP A 58 64.00 -6.78 -8.54
N THR A 59 64.46 -6.10 -7.49
CA THR A 59 63.68 -5.10 -6.76
C THR A 59 64.28 -3.70 -6.91
N LEU A 60 63.46 -2.72 -7.28
CA LEU A 60 63.81 -1.30 -7.27
C LEU A 60 63.16 -0.59 -6.08
N PHE A 61 63.98 -0.11 -5.15
CA PHE A 61 63.59 0.74 -4.04
C PHE A 61 63.65 2.22 -4.39
N LEU A 62 62.56 2.92 -4.11
CA LEU A 62 62.43 4.36 -4.22
C LEU A 62 62.59 4.98 -2.82
N GLU A 63 63.61 5.83 -2.66
CA GLU A 63 63.68 6.74 -1.51
C GLU A 63 62.54 7.76 -1.56
N ASP A 64 62.22 8.38 -0.43
CA ASP A 64 61.18 9.40 -0.31
C ASP A 64 61.42 10.55 -1.28
N GLY A 65 60.35 11.01 -1.93
CA GLY A 65 60.42 12.13 -2.86
C GLY A 65 59.47 11.98 -4.05
N VAL A 66 59.43 13.04 -4.86
CA VAL A 66 58.62 13.11 -6.08
C VAL A 66 59.48 12.76 -7.30
N TYR A 67 59.11 11.70 -7.99
CA TYR A 67 59.70 11.22 -9.23
C TYR A 67 58.81 11.69 -10.39
N SER A 68 59.22 12.78 -11.04
CA SER A 68 58.53 13.40 -12.18
C SER A 68 59.43 13.43 -13.43
N GLY A 69 58.90 13.91 -14.56
CA GLY A 69 59.64 14.01 -15.82
C GLY A 69 59.58 12.75 -16.69
N ALA A 70 60.07 12.88 -17.93
CA ALA A 70 59.88 11.90 -19.00
C ALA A 70 60.48 10.51 -18.71
N ASP A 71 61.51 10.41 -17.85
CA ASP A 71 62.16 9.15 -17.50
C ASP A 71 61.52 8.44 -16.29
N ASN A 72 60.43 8.97 -15.74
CA ASN A 72 59.66 8.36 -14.66
C ASN A 72 58.20 8.04 -15.05
N LYS A 73 57.84 8.23 -16.32
CA LYS A 73 56.50 7.94 -16.87
C LYS A 73 56.57 7.28 -18.25
N ASN A 74 55.47 6.67 -18.66
CA ASN A 74 55.29 5.88 -19.88
C ASN A 74 56.31 4.75 -20.01
N LEU A 75 56.55 4.03 -18.92
CA LEU A 75 57.57 2.99 -18.84
C LEU A 75 56.99 1.63 -19.25
N THR A 76 57.66 0.93 -20.15
CA THR A 76 57.31 -0.45 -20.52
C THR A 76 57.99 -1.42 -19.57
N VAL A 77 57.20 -2.21 -18.84
CA VAL A 77 57.66 -3.28 -17.95
C VAL A 77 57.67 -4.59 -18.74
N SER A 78 58.87 -5.07 -19.06
CA SER A 78 59.12 -6.27 -19.88
C SER A 78 59.89 -7.37 -19.15
N LYS A 79 60.10 -7.20 -17.84
CA LYS A 79 60.81 -8.12 -16.94
C LYS A 79 59.99 -8.32 -15.68
N ASN A 80 60.09 -9.50 -15.09
CA ASN A 80 59.51 -9.74 -13.77
C ASN A 80 60.21 -8.84 -12.75
N MET A 81 59.47 -8.05 -11.96
CA MET A 81 60.12 -7.12 -11.03
C MET A 81 59.23 -6.65 -9.88
N THR A 82 59.89 -6.14 -8.84
CA THR A 82 59.26 -5.40 -7.75
C THR A 82 59.71 -3.94 -7.75
N ILE A 83 58.78 -3.00 -7.56
CA ILE A 83 59.08 -1.59 -7.31
C ILE A 83 58.46 -1.20 -5.98
N ALA A 84 59.27 -0.72 -5.04
CA ALA A 84 58.86 -0.47 -3.68
C ALA A 84 59.30 0.91 -3.16
N GLY A 85 58.39 1.68 -2.58
CA GLY A 85 58.75 2.82 -1.74
C GLY A 85 59.34 2.34 -0.41
N LYS A 86 60.47 2.93 0.03
CA LYS A 86 61.08 2.55 1.32
C LYS A 86 60.21 2.90 2.52
N ASN A 87 59.50 4.02 2.44
CA ASN A 87 58.51 4.43 3.43
C ASN A 87 57.13 4.57 2.77
N LYS A 88 56.11 4.05 3.47
CA LYS A 88 54.73 4.01 2.99
C LYS A 88 54.22 5.38 2.54
N GLY A 89 53.88 5.50 1.26
CA GLY A 89 53.26 6.67 0.65
C GLY A 89 54.19 7.86 0.40
N MET A 90 55.48 7.75 0.74
CA MET A 90 56.44 8.85 0.67
C MET A 90 57.19 8.92 -0.67
N ALA A 91 57.27 7.80 -1.40
CA ALA A 91 57.71 7.79 -2.80
C ALA A 91 56.50 8.10 -3.70
N ILE A 92 56.54 9.24 -4.38
CA ILE A 92 55.47 9.75 -5.24
C ILE A 92 55.94 9.69 -6.69
N ILE A 93 55.22 8.95 -7.54
CA ILE A 93 55.40 9.01 -8.99
C ILE A 93 54.34 10.00 -9.51
N ASP A 94 54.79 11.13 -10.05
CA ASP A 94 53.94 12.18 -10.60
C ASP A 94 54.02 12.17 -12.13
N MET A 95 52.88 11.91 -12.76
CA MET A 95 52.75 11.86 -14.22
C MET A 95 52.45 13.23 -14.84
N GLU A 96 52.32 14.28 -14.01
CA GLU A 96 52.21 15.68 -14.43
C GLU A 96 51.02 15.95 -15.35
N ASN A 97 49.89 15.30 -15.09
CA ASN A 97 48.68 15.34 -15.93
C ASN A 97 48.93 14.92 -17.38
N SER A 98 49.90 14.02 -17.60
CA SER A 98 50.29 13.58 -18.94
C SER A 98 50.89 12.17 -18.96
N GLY A 99 50.24 11.26 -19.70
CA GLY A 99 50.71 9.88 -19.81
C GLY A 99 50.36 9.03 -18.58
N ARG A 100 51.02 7.88 -18.45
CA ARG A 100 50.80 6.85 -17.40
C ARG A 100 52.12 6.50 -16.72
N ALA A 101 52.12 5.74 -15.63
CA ALA A 101 53.37 5.21 -15.05
C ALA A 101 53.88 4.01 -15.87
N PHE A 102 53.06 2.97 -16.00
CA PHE A 102 53.50 1.66 -16.50
C PHE A 102 52.59 1.05 -17.57
N THR A 103 53.22 0.40 -18.56
CA THR A 103 52.60 -0.53 -19.50
C THR A 103 53.26 -1.89 -19.33
N ILE A 104 52.49 -2.93 -18.98
CA ILE A 104 53.01 -4.27 -18.71
C ILE A 104 52.86 -5.15 -19.96
N THR A 105 53.94 -5.82 -20.37
CA THR A 105 53.89 -6.77 -21.49
C THR A 105 53.34 -8.14 -21.07
N ALA A 106 52.89 -8.94 -22.03
CA ALA A 106 52.36 -10.28 -21.77
C ALA A 106 53.36 -11.16 -20.99
N GLY A 107 52.85 -11.99 -20.08
CA GLY A 107 53.64 -12.95 -19.31
C GLY A 107 54.48 -12.36 -18.18
N ILE A 108 54.32 -11.08 -17.86
CA ILE A 108 55.16 -10.39 -16.86
C ILE A 108 54.47 -10.26 -15.51
N ASN A 109 55.27 -10.42 -14.46
CA ASN A 109 54.90 -10.23 -13.07
C ASN A 109 55.43 -8.87 -12.57
N LEU A 110 54.53 -7.97 -12.19
CA LEU A 110 54.87 -6.69 -11.57
C LEU A 110 54.31 -6.63 -10.15
N THR A 111 55.18 -6.36 -9.19
CA THR A 111 54.80 -6.07 -7.79
C THR A 111 55.08 -4.61 -7.46
N LEU A 112 54.07 -3.89 -6.95
CA LEU A 112 54.16 -2.50 -6.53
C LEU A 112 53.83 -2.39 -5.04
N ILE A 113 54.73 -1.76 -4.28
CA ILE A 113 54.60 -1.67 -2.81
C ILE A 113 54.83 -0.24 -2.34
N ASN A 114 53.97 0.32 -1.48
CA ASN A 114 54.24 1.56 -0.75
C ASN A 114 54.45 2.83 -1.61
N ILE A 115 53.84 2.92 -2.80
CA ILE A 115 54.01 4.04 -3.73
C ILE A 115 52.72 4.85 -3.88
N THR A 116 52.84 6.17 -3.98
CA THR A 116 51.76 7.07 -4.36
C THR A 116 51.88 7.44 -5.83
N PHE A 117 50.81 7.25 -6.61
CA PHE A 117 50.70 7.60 -8.02
C PHE A 117 49.72 8.75 -8.20
N ILE A 118 50.19 9.86 -8.77
CA ILE A 118 49.36 11.06 -8.98
C ILE A 118 49.37 11.59 -10.41
N ASN A 119 48.25 12.21 -10.79
CA ASN A 119 48.12 12.99 -12.02
C ASN A 119 48.41 12.21 -13.32
N GLY A 120 48.08 10.91 -13.39
CA GLY A 120 48.04 10.16 -14.64
C GLY A 120 46.97 10.74 -15.58
N ASN A 121 47.28 10.91 -16.87
CA ASN A 121 46.33 11.37 -17.88
C ASN A 121 46.77 10.99 -19.30
N PRO A 122 46.81 9.70 -19.65
CA PRO A 122 47.10 9.25 -21.00
C PRO A 122 45.89 9.42 -21.92
N THR A 123 46.12 9.31 -23.23
CA THR A 123 45.07 9.32 -24.26
C THR A 123 44.39 7.95 -24.47
N SER A 124 44.80 6.93 -23.72
CA SER A 124 44.28 5.55 -23.79
C SER A 124 44.01 4.99 -22.39
N ASN A 125 43.38 3.82 -22.27
CA ASN A 125 42.90 3.28 -20.98
C ASN A 125 44.00 3.08 -19.93
N GLY A 126 43.66 3.17 -18.64
CA GLY A 126 44.58 2.95 -17.52
C GLY A 126 45.42 4.19 -17.23
N GLY A 127 44.96 5.09 -16.35
CA GLY A 127 45.66 6.36 -16.11
C GLY A 127 47.04 6.22 -15.48
N VAL A 128 47.30 5.12 -14.78
CA VAL A 128 48.61 4.79 -14.17
C VAL A 128 49.18 3.50 -14.74
N ILE A 129 48.38 2.44 -14.82
CA ILE A 129 48.82 1.10 -15.23
C ILE A 129 47.91 0.56 -16.33
N THR A 130 48.51 -0.04 -17.37
CA THR A 130 47.77 -0.87 -18.33
C THR A 130 48.47 -2.20 -18.61
N ALA A 131 47.69 -3.28 -18.74
CA ALA A 131 48.16 -4.59 -19.19
C ALA A 131 47.09 -5.31 -20.03
N GLY A 132 47.35 -5.42 -21.33
CA GLY A 132 46.48 -6.16 -22.26
C GLY A 132 47.04 -7.49 -22.76
N GLY A 133 48.29 -7.80 -22.44
CA GLY A 133 48.91 -9.08 -22.76
C GLY A 133 48.40 -10.20 -21.85
N ALA A 134 48.29 -11.41 -22.39
CA ALA A 134 47.88 -12.59 -21.62
C ALA A 134 48.88 -12.96 -20.52
N ASN A 135 48.41 -13.69 -19.50
CA ASN A 135 49.20 -14.27 -18.42
C ASN A 135 50.03 -13.25 -17.63
N THR A 136 49.50 -12.03 -17.44
CA THR A 136 50.15 -10.99 -16.62
C THR A 136 49.81 -11.20 -15.15
N ILE A 137 50.77 -11.04 -14.23
CA ILE A 137 50.49 -11.01 -12.79
C ILE A 137 50.76 -9.62 -12.25
N LEU A 138 49.74 -8.97 -11.69
CA LEU A 138 49.87 -7.67 -11.06
C LEU A 138 49.58 -7.77 -9.56
N THR A 139 50.57 -7.43 -8.74
CA THR A 139 50.40 -7.32 -7.28
C THR A 139 50.60 -5.87 -6.86
N ILE A 140 49.60 -5.29 -6.20
CA ILE A 140 49.63 -3.92 -5.65
C ILE A 140 49.37 -4.03 -4.16
N THR A 141 50.26 -3.47 -3.33
CA THR A 141 50.14 -3.52 -1.87
C THR A 141 50.52 -2.19 -1.24
N GLU A 142 49.66 -1.65 -0.38
CA GLU A 142 49.91 -0.39 0.33
C GLU A 142 50.20 0.82 -0.59
N CYS A 143 49.60 0.85 -1.78
CA CYS A 143 49.76 1.94 -2.73
C CYS A 143 48.57 2.91 -2.69
N THR A 144 48.81 4.14 -3.13
CA THR A 144 47.78 5.18 -3.30
C THR A 144 47.71 5.61 -4.76
N PHE A 145 46.53 5.65 -5.34
CA PHE A 145 46.24 6.16 -6.69
C PHE A 145 45.32 7.37 -6.54
N GLU A 146 45.84 8.56 -6.77
CA GLU A 146 45.11 9.81 -6.53
C GLU A 146 45.08 10.73 -7.75
N ASN A 147 43.91 11.31 -8.05
CA ASN A 147 43.73 12.30 -9.13
C ASN A 147 44.19 11.82 -10.51
N ASN A 148 44.06 10.51 -10.80
CA ASN A 148 44.41 9.97 -12.11
C ASN A 148 43.18 9.94 -13.02
N SER A 149 43.39 10.25 -14.29
CA SER A 149 42.37 10.40 -15.33
C SER A 149 42.73 9.53 -16.53
N ALA A 150 41.73 8.95 -17.19
CA ALA A 150 41.90 8.29 -18.49
C ALA A 150 40.57 8.26 -19.26
N PRO A 151 40.56 7.93 -20.56
CA PRO A 151 39.33 7.61 -21.26
C PRO A 151 38.54 6.51 -20.56
N ALA A 152 39.20 5.42 -20.17
CA ALA A 152 38.65 4.38 -19.30
C ALA A 152 39.67 3.93 -18.26
N SER A 153 39.21 3.55 -17.06
CA SER A 153 40.06 3.12 -15.94
C SER A 153 41.08 4.19 -15.55
N GLY A 154 40.63 5.18 -14.79
CA GLY A 154 41.41 6.34 -14.36
C GLY A 154 42.73 5.98 -13.67
N ALA A 155 42.87 4.79 -13.07
CA ALA A 155 44.11 4.30 -12.48
C ALA A 155 44.64 3.02 -13.14
N VAL A 156 43.92 1.90 -13.03
CA VAL A 156 44.46 0.57 -13.38
C VAL A 156 43.57 -0.14 -14.38
N HIS A 157 44.15 -0.60 -15.50
CA HIS A 157 43.43 -1.34 -16.55
C HIS A 157 44.10 -2.67 -16.89
N ILE A 158 43.47 -3.79 -16.54
CA ILE A 158 43.94 -5.15 -16.83
C ILE A 158 42.85 -5.92 -17.58
N ASN A 159 43.14 -6.43 -18.78
CA ASN A 159 42.17 -7.18 -19.58
C ASN A 159 42.77 -8.39 -20.36
N GLY A 160 44.07 -8.68 -20.20
CA GLY A 160 44.67 -9.86 -20.82
C GLY A 160 44.14 -11.17 -20.23
N ALA A 161 43.91 -12.19 -21.07
CA ALA A 161 43.44 -13.51 -20.61
C ALA A 161 44.44 -14.19 -19.66
N GLY A 162 43.96 -14.90 -18.65
CA GLY A 162 44.79 -15.56 -17.63
C GLY A 162 45.58 -14.58 -16.75
N SER A 163 45.21 -13.29 -16.73
CA SER A 163 45.95 -12.28 -15.98
C SER A 163 45.45 -12.15 -14.55
N ASN A 164 46.23 -12.66 -13.59
CA ASN A 164 45.87 -12.63 -12.18
C ASN A 164 46.23 -11.28 -11.55
N THR A 165 45.32 -10.73 -10.74
CA THR A 165 45.53 -9.43 -10.10
C THR A 165 45.24 -9.50 -8.61
N THR A 166 46.15 -8.99 -7.79
CA THR A 166 45.96 -8.85 -6.34
C THR A 166 46.19 -7.40 -5.94
N ILE A 167 45.20 -6.78 -5.30
CA ILE A 167 45.27 -5.42 -4.77
C ILE A 167 44.93 -5.46 -3.29
N LYS A 168 45.88 -5.03 -2.45
CA LYS A 168 45.75 -5.09 -0.99
C LYS A 168 46.08 -3.77 -0.32
N ASN A 169 45.36 -3.45 0.76
CA ASN A 169 45.71 -2.34 1.66
C ASN A 169 45.89 -0.99 0.93
N SER A 170 45.20 -0.78 -0.18
CA SER A 170 45.48 0.30 -1.14
C SER A 170 44.31 1.28 -1.26
N ILE A 171 44.61 2.50 -1.70
CA ILE A 171 43.65 3.61 -1.77
C ILE A 171 43.52 4.08 -3.21
N PHE A 172 42.29 4.21 -3.71
CA PHE A 172 41.93 4.79 -5.00
C PHE A 172 41.04 5.99 -4.73
N LYS A 173 41.59 7.20 -4.88
CA LYS A 173 40.92 8.45 -4.52
C LYS A 173 40.83 9.41 -5.70
N ASN A 174 39.65 9.99 -5.93
CA ASN A 174 39.45 11.03 -6.95
C ASN A 174 39.89 10.62 -8.37
N ASN A 175 39.89 9.32 -8.69
CA ASN A 175 40.24 8.88 -10.03
C ASN A 175 39.02 9.04 -10.96
N LYS A 176 39.29 9.39 -12.21
CA LYS A 176 38.27 9.75 -13.19
C LYS A 176 38.42 8.95 -14.49
N ALA A 177 37.34 8.33 -14.93
CA ALA A 177 37.20 7.92 -16.32
C ALA A 177 36.29 8.87 -17.08
N ASN A 178 36.77 9.41 -18.20
CA ASN A 178 35.96 10.30 -19.05
C ASN A 178 34.80 9.56 -19.75
N SER A 179 34.97 8.27 -20.02
CA SER A 179 33.93 7.39 -20.56
C SER A 179 33.58 6.28 -19.56
N ASN A 180 34.40 5.23 -19.45
CA ASN A 180 34.00 3.98 -18.79
C ASN A 180 34.91 3.61 -17.60
N ASN A 181 34.33 3.03 -16.54
CA ASN A 181 35.06 2.33 -15.47
C ASN A 181 36.04 3.24 -14.70
N GLY A 182 35.58 3.96 -13.68
CA GLY A 182 36.23 5.16 -13.14
C GLY A 182 37.64 4.98 -12.60
N ALA A 183 37.92 4.09 -11.64
CA ALA A 183 39.28 3.90 -11.14
C ALA A 183 39.98 2.65 -11.72
N THR A 184 39.36 1.48 -11.59
CA THR A 184 40.04 0.19 -11.80
C THR A 184 39.21 -0.76 -12.65
N THR A 185 39.86 -1.47 -13.56
CA THR A 185 39.26 -2.55 -14.37
C THR A 185 40.17 -3.77 -14.37
N ILE A 186 39.60 -4.93 -14.03
CA ILE A 186 40.26 -6.23 -13.94
C ILE A 186 39.37 -7.27 -14.62
N ASN A 187 39.48 -7.36 -15.95
CA ASN A 187 38.53 -8.10 -16.80
C ASN A 187 39.21 -9.18 -17.66
N GLY A 188 40.35 -9.71 -17.21
CA GLY A 188 40.98 -10.84 -17.87
C GLY A 188 40.05 -12.07 -17.83
N VAL A 189 39.87 -12.74 -18.96
CA VAL A 189 39.13 -14.02 -19.04
C VAL A 189 39.93 -15.11 -18.32
N ASN A 190 39.25 -16.09 -17.69
CA ASN A 190 39.85 -17.20 -16.94
C ASN A 190 40.93 -16.74 -15.94
N SER A 191 40.65 -15.65 -15.22
CA SER A 191 41.60 -15.01 -14.32
C SER A 191 41.19 -15.13 -12.87
N THR A 192 42.14 -14.95 -11.95
CA THR A 192 41.88 -14.84 -10.51
C THR A 192 42.19 -13.43 -10.04
N SER A 193 41.19 -12.78 -9.45
CA SER A 193 41.25 -11.37 -9.08
C SER A 193 40.88 -11.20 -7.62
N LEU A 194 41.75 -10.55 -6.84
CA LEU A 194 41.56 -10.26 -5.42
C LEU A 194 41.72 -8.76 -5.15
N VAL A 195 40.69 -8.16 -4.55
CA VAL A 195 40.74 -6.82 -3.96
C VAL A 195 40.39 -6.95 -2.49
N ASP A 196 41.35 -6.63 -1.61
CA ASP A 196 41.24 -6.88 -0.17
C ASP A 196 41.74 -5.69 0.65
N ASN A 197 40.93 -5.26 1.62
CA ASN A 197 41.26 -4.13 2.50
C ASN A 197 41.62 -2.85 1.73
N CYS A 198 40.84 -2.53 0.69
CA CYS A 198 41.04 -1.35 -0.15
C CYS A 198 39.98 -0.28 0.12
N THR A 199 40.31 0.98 -0.18
CA THR A 199 39.37 2.10 -0.14
C THR A 199 39.23 2.74 -1.52
N PHE A 200 38.02 2.82 -2.03
CA PHE A 200 37.65 3.53 -3.25
C PHE A 200 36.78 4.73 -2.88
N GLU A 201 37.35 5.94 -2.98
CA GLU A 201 36.72 7.17 -2.52
C GLU A 201 36.61 8.23 -3.63
N ASN A 202 35.42 8.81 -3.81
CA ASN A 202 35.17 9.92 -4.74
C ASN A 202 35.63 9.65 -6.19
N ASN A 203 35.62 8.38 -6.63
CA ASN A 203 35.95 8.05 -8.01
C ASN A 203 34.75 8.31 -8.92
N THR A 204 35.02 8.73 -10.16
CA THR A 204 33.98 9.17 -11.10
C THR A 204 34.11 8.51 -12.47
N ALA A 205 32.97 8.20 -13.09
CA ALA A 205 32.91 7.69 -14.45
C ALA A 205 31.79 8.33 -15.27
N GLY A 206 32.03 8.50 -16.58
CA GLY A 206 31.10 9.09 -17.54
C GLY A 206 29.96 8.17 -18.00
N THR A 207 30.03 6.86 -17.82
CA THR A 207 28.99 5.92 -18.26
C THR A 207 28.83 4.78 -17.27
N TYR A 208 29.75 3.81 -17.23
CA TYR A 208 29.63 2.63 -16.36
C TYR A 208 30.26 2.85 -14.98
N SER A 209 30.70 1.75 -14.35
CA SER A 209 31.15 1.70 -12.96
C SER A 209 32.11 2.80 -12.58
N SER A 210 31.90 3.46 -11.44
CA SER A 210 32.71 4.60 -11.01
C SER A 210 34.03 4.22 -10.34
N ALA A 211 34.17 3.02 -9.79
CA ALA A 211 35.35 2.65 -9.00
C ALA A 211 35.98 1.35 -9.48
N LEU A 212 35.24 0.24 -9.51
CA LEU A 212 35.86 -1.09 -9.72
C LEU A 212 35.05 -1.97 -10.67
N VAL A 213 35.72 -2.53 -11.68
CA VAL A 213 35.16 -3.59 -12.51
C VAL A 213 35.99 -4.87 -12.39
N MET A 214 35.33 -5.99 -12.11
CA MET A 214 35.89 -7.34 -12.05
C MET A 214 34.94 -8.35 -12.72
N ASN A 215 34.90 -8.39 -14.06
CA ASN A 215 33.85 -9.12 -14.79
C ASN A 215 34.32 -10.11 -15.87
N GLY A 216 35.56 -10.63 -15.77
CA GLY A 216 36.10 -11.58 -16.72
C GLY A 216 35.29 -12.90 -16.78
N ALA A 217 34.99 -13.39 -17.99
CA ALA A 217 34.36 -14.70 -18.17
C ALA A 217 35.23 -15.83 -17.58
N GLY A 218 34.62 -16.87 -17.01
CA GLY A 218 35.31 -18.00 -16.38
C GLY A 218 36.22 -17.64 -15.21
N SER A 219 36.09 -16.43 -14.66
CA SER A 219 37.03 -15.88 -13.66
C SER A 219 36.54 -16.06 -12.24
N ASN A 220 37.50 -16.03 -11.30
CA ASN A 220 37.26 -16.02 -9.87
C ASN A 220 37.53 -14.61 -9.33
N ASN A 221 36.47 -13.90 -8.95
CA ASN A 221 36.52 -12.51 -8.52
C ASN A 221 36.22 -12.42 -7.02
N THR A 222 37.16 -11.94 -6.23
CA THR A 222 36.99 -11.75 -4.78
C THR A 222 37.22 -10.29 -4.40
N LEU A 223 36.21 -9.68 -3.80
CA LEU A 223 36.25 -8.35 -3.19
C LEU A 223 35.95 -8.50 -1.70
N LYS A 224 36.87 -8.08 -0.82
CA LYS A 224 36.62 -8.21 0.61
C LYS A 224 37.23 -7.10 1.47
N ASN A 225 36.70 -6.94 2.68
CA ASN A 225 37.21 -5.99 3.69
C ASN A 225 37.34 -4.54 3.18
N SER A 226 36.59 -4.16 2.15
CA SER A 226 36.85 -2.95 1.37
C SER A 226 35.72 -1.94 1.47
N ILE A 227 36.06 -0.66 1.30
CA ILE A 227 35.14 0.48 1.44
C ILE A 227 34.99 1.20 0.10
N PHE A 228 33.74 1.43 -0.31
CA PHE A 228 33.37 2.23 -1.49
C PHE A 228 32.52 3.41 -1.02
N LYS A 229 33.09 4.61 -1.07
CA LYS A 229 32.46 5.82 -0.54
C LYS A 229 32.38 6.93 -1.57
N ASN A 230 31.19 7.55 -1.69
CA ASN A 230 30.95 8.74 -2.51
C ASN A 230 31.36 8.57 -4.00
N ASN A 231 31.37 7.35 -4.52
CA ASN A 231 31.72 7.15 -5.92
C ASN A 231 30.49 7.46 -6.80
N LYS A 232 30.74 7.98 -8.00
CA LYS A 232 29.67 8.49 -8.87
C LYS A 232 29.84 8.06 -10.32
N ALA A 233 28.84 7.36 -10.84
CA ALA A 233 28.70 7.11 -12.27
C ALA A 233 27.55 7.96 -12.83
N THR A 234 27.65 8.42 -14.08
CA THR A 234 26.53 9.12 -14.73
C THR A 234 25.45 8.17 -15.25
N THR A 235 25.79 6.93 -15.62
CA THR A 235 24.80 5.94 -16.08
C THR A 235 24.65 4.79 -15.09
N ASP A 236 25.62 3.87 -14.99
CA ASP A 236 25.45 2.61 -14.27
C ASP A 236 26.53 2.34 -13.21
N TYR A 237 26.15 1.64 -12.14
CA TYR A 237 27.04 1.08 -11.10
C TYR A 237 27.82 2.15 -10.34
N GLY A 238 27.15 2.81 -9.39
CA GLY A 238 27.72 3.93 -8.65
C GLY A 238 28.98 3.60 -7.85
N ALA A 239 29.35 2.33 -7.66
CA ALA A 239 30.63 1.89 -7.12
C ALA A 239 31.30 0.78 -7.95
N ALA A 240 30.72 -0.42 -7.99
CA ALA A 240 31.40 -1.61 -8.51
C ALA A 240 30.53 -2.49 -9.42
N ASN A 241 31.16 -3.14 -10.40
CA ASN A 241 30.53 -4.14 -11.27
C ASN A 241 31.38 -5.42 -11.30
N MET A 242 30.80 -6.53 -10.85
CA MET A 242 31.45 -7.83 -10.73
C MET A 242 30.69 -8.91 -11.50
N GLY A 243 31.38 -10.00 -11.85
CA GLY A 243 30.74 -11.18 -12.43
C GLY A 243 31.45 -11.71 -13.68
N GLY A 244 30.66 -11.98 -14.72
CA GLY A 244 31.10 -12.62 -15.97
C GLY A 244 30.42 -13.96 -16.18
N VAL A 245 30.31 -14.38 -17.44
CA VAL A 245 29.74 -15.69 -17.81
C VAL A 245 30.58 -16.81 -17.19
N ASN A 246 29.93 -17.80 -16.58
CA ASN A 246 30.55 -18.93 -15.89
C ASN A 246 31.61 -18.51 -14.85
N SER A 247 31.43 -17.35 -14.23
CA SER A 247 32.34 -16.82 -13.21
C SER A 247 31.89 -17.20 -11.80
N THR A 248 32.82 -17.11 -10.84
CA THR A 248 32.50 -17.12 -9.41
C THR A 248 32.86 -15.76 -8.82
N SER A 249 31.90 -15.12 -8.15
CA SER A 249 32.07 -13.78 -7.56
C SER A 249 31.72 -13.77 -6.08
N LEU A 250 32.65 -13.26 -5.26
CA LEU A 250 32.49 -13.11 -3.82
C LEU A 250 32.70 -11.65 -3.42
N VAL A 251 31.71 -11.08 -2.71
CA VAL A 251 31.81 -9.82 -1.97
C VAL A 251 31.61 -10.13 -0.49
N ASP A 252 32.60 -9.81 0.35
CA ASP A 252 32.61 -10.18 1.77
C ASP A 252 33.12 -9.06 2.67
N ASN A 253 32.40 -8.71 3.71
CA ASN A 253 32.81 -7.70 4.68
C ASN A 253 33.14 -6.35 4.03
N CYS A 254 32.26 -5.88 3.14
CA CYS A 254 32.42 -4.62 2.42
C CYS A 254 31.40 -3.56 2.86
N THR A 255 31.77 -2.30 2.68
CA THR A 255 30.87 -1.16 2.94
C THR A 255 30.72 -0.32 1.68
N PHE A 256 29.48 -0.11 1.24
CA PHE A 256 29.11 0.76 0.13
C PHE A 256 28.26 1.92 0.67
N GLU A 257 28.85 3.12 0.71
CA GLU A 257 28.25 4.30 1.34
C GLU A 257 28.15 5.49 0.38
N ASN A 258 26.95 6.08 0.27
CA ASN A 258 26.69 7.31 -0.49
C ASN A 258 27.15 7.24 -1.96
N ASN A 259 27.11 6.06 -2.58
CA ASN A 259 27.43 5.93 -4.00
C ASN A 259 26.21 6.33 -4.85
N THR A 260 26.44 6.88 -6.04
CA THR A 260 25.35 7.42 -6.87
C THR A 260 25.52 7.04 -8.35
N ALA A 261 24.42 6.62 -8.97
CA ALA A 261 24.32 6.39 -10.41
C ALA A 261 22.91 6.68 -10.95
N THR A 262 22.72 6.58 -12.27
CA THR A 262 21.36 6.56 -12.84
C THR A 262 20.72 5.20 -12.59
N ASN A 263 21.44 4.10 -12.79
CA ASN A 263 21.03 2.75 -12.40
C ASN A 263 22.10 2.11 -11.50
N TYR A 264 21.70 1.24 -10.58
CA TYR A 264 22.55 0.46 -9.70
C TYR A 264 23.43 1.37 -8.83
N GLY A 265 22.86 1.94 -7.77
CA GLY A 265 23.50 3.03 -7.01
C GLY A 265 24.85 2.65 -6.38
N ALA A 266 25.13 1.36 -6.14
CA ALA A 266 26.44 0.90 -5.70
C ALA A 266 26.98 -0.29 -6.50
N LEU A 267 26.36 -1.46 -6.39
CA LEU A 267 26.97 -2.74 -6.78
C LEU A 267 26.12 -3.49 -7.81
N ARG A 268 26.80 -4.12 -8.77
CA ARG A 268 26.21 -5.20 -9.56
C ARG A 268 27.08 -6.44 -9.50
N ILE A 269 26.47 -7.62 -9.35
CA ILE A 269 27.14 -8.91 -9.48
C ILE A 269 26.34 -9.78 -10.45
N SER A 270 26.87 -10.12 -11.62
CA SER A 270 26.09 -10.95 -12.56
C SER A 270 26.86 -11.81 -13.55
N GLY A 271 26.21 -12.83 -14.06
CA GLY A 271 26.62 -13.53 -15.28
C GLY A 271 25.80 -14.77 -15.56
N GLU A 272 25.65 -15.14 -16.82
CA GLU A 272 25.05 -16.43 -17.18
C GLU A 272 25.91 -17.58 -16.60
N GLY A 273 25.27 -18.57 -15.99
CA GLY A 273 25.97 -19.72 -15.38
C GLY A 273 26.89 -19.37 -14.22
N SER A 274 26.75 -18.16 -13.64
CA SER A 274 27.65 -17.68 -12.58
C SER A 274 27.20 -18.08 -11.18
N ASN A 275 28.16 -18.12 -10.25
CA ASN A 275 27.91 -18.31 -8.82
C ASN A 275 28.28 -17.01 -8.09
N ASN A 276 27.29 -16.36 -7.49
CA ASN A 276 27.44 -15.03 -6.91
C ASN A 276 27.16 -15.07 -5.40
N THR A 277 28.06 -14.52 -4.60
CA THR A 277 27.91 -14.44 -3.15
C THR A 277 28.19 -13.03 -2.66
N LEU A 278 27.25 -12.47 -1.90
CA LEU A 278 27.37 -11.22 -1.17
C LEU A 278 27.14 -11.52 0.31
N LYS A 279 28.13 -11.23 1.17
CA LYS A 279 27.97 -11.52 2.59
C LYS A 279 28.64 -10.51 3.52
N ASN A 280 28.16 -10.46 4.76
CA ASN A 280 28.73 -9.63 5.84
C ASN A 280 28.88 -8.15 5.46
N SER A 281 28.06 -7.64 4.53
CA SER A 281 28.31 -6.36 3.87
C SER A 281 27.20 -5.35 4.14
N VAL A 282 27.55 -4.07 4.08
CA VAL A 282 26.65 -2.95 4.41
C VAL A 282 26.50 -2.02 3.21
N PHE A 283 25.25 -1.70 2.86
CA PHE A 283 24.87 -0.75 1.81
C PHE A 283 24.05 0.38 2.45
N LYS A 284 24.65 1.57 2.52
CA LYS A 284 24.04 2.72 3.20
C LYS A 284 23.94 3.94 2.30
N ASN A 285 22.77 4.55 2.24
CA ASN A 285 22.54 5.83 1.55
C ASN A 285 22.94 5.83 0.06
N ASN A 286 22.90 4.69 -0.62
CA ASN A 286 23.20 4.64 -2.04
C ASN A 286 21.98 5.08 -2.85
N ILE A 287 22.22 5.76 -3.97
CA ILE A 287 21.17 6.43 -4.74
C ILE A 287 21.26 5.99 -6.21
N ALA A 288 20.16 5.48 -6.74
CA ALA A 288 19.93 5.35 -8.17
C ALA A 288 18.79 6.28 -8.61
N ASN A 289 18.98 7.06 -9.68
CA ASN A 289 17.88 7.89 -10.19
C ASN A 289 16.74 7.07 -10.80
N ASN A 290 17.04 5.87 -11.30
CA ASN A 290 16.10 4.94 -11.91
C ASN A 290 16.09 3.62 -11.12
N ASN A 291 16.95 2.66 -11.45
CA ASN A 291 16.78 1.27 -10.98
C ASN A 291 17.81 0.89 -9.92
N TYR A 292 17.42 0.13 -8.89
CA TYR A 292 18.34 -0.56 -7.96
C TYR A 292 19.20 0.40 -7.14
N GLY A 293 18.66 0.95 -6.05
CA GLY A 293 19.32 2.01 -5.27
C GLY A 293 20.64 1.58 -4.61
N ALA A 294 20.79 0.30 -4.22
CA ALA A 294 22.06 -0.24 -3.72
C ALA A 294 22.66 -1.31 -4.63
N ALA A 295 22.06 -2.50 -4.72
CA ALA A 295 22.65 -3.67 -5.37
C ALA A 295 21.72 -4.34 -6.38
N ASN A 296 22.33 -4.98 -7.38
CA ASN A 296 21.66 -5.94 -8.25
C ASN A 296 22.50 -7.21 -8.42
N MET A 297 21.87 -8.38 -8.29
CA MET A 297 22.53 -9.69 -8.36
C MET A 297 21.77 -10.68 -9.26
N GLY A 298 22.48 -11.57 -9.96
CA GLY A 298 21.87 -12.70 -10.68
C GLY A 298 22.42 -12.93 -12.09
N GLY A 299 21.62 -13.57 -12.93
CA GLY A 299 22.00 -13.99 -14.28
C GLY A 299 21.25 -15.26 -14.67
N VAL A 300 21.12 -15.50 -15.98
CA VAL A 300 20.44 -16.70 -16.48
C VAL A 300 21.18 -17.95 -15.99
N ASN A 301 20.47 -18.98 -15.52
CA ASN A 301 21.07 -20.21 -14.99
C ASN A 301 22.13 -19.95 -13.90
N SER A 302 21.94 -18.91 -13.08
CA SER A 302 22.91 -18.53 -12.03
C SER A 302 22.44 -18.93 -10.64
N THR A 303 23.39 -19.02 -9.71
CA THR A 303 23.10 -19.13 -8.28
C THR A 303 23.54 -17.86 -7.56
N SER A 304 22.69 -17.33 -6.67
CA SER A 304 22.99 -16.13 -5.90
C SER A 304 22.70 -16.31 -4.41
N LEU A 305 23.66 -15.94 -3.57
CA LEU A 305 23.53 -15.94 -2.10
C LEU A 305 23.78 -14.53 -1.54
N VAL A 306 22.83 -14.02 -0.75
CA VAL A 306 22.96 -12.84 0.10
C VAL A 306 22.84 -13.28 1.55
N ASP A 307 23.90 -13.06 2.34
CA ASP A 307 24.02 -13.62 3.69
C ASP A 307 24.54 -12.56 4.68
N ASN A 308 23.86 -12.34 5.80
CA ASN A 308 24.30 -11.42 6.84
C ASN A 308 24.64 -10.01 6.30
N CYS A 309 23.75 -9.44 5.49
CA CYS A 309 23.92 -8.12 4.89
C CYS A 309 22.92 -7.10 5.44
N THR A 310 23.30 -5.83 5.42
CA THR A 310 22.42 -4.72 5.82
C THR A 310 22.27 -3.73 4.68
N PHE A 311 21.03 -3.43 4.29
CA PHE A 311 20.66 -2.41 3.31
C PHE A 311 19.83 -1.33 4.00
N GLU A 312 20.43 -0.16 4.19
CA GLU A 312 19.86 0.93 4.98
C GLU A 312 19.75 2.23 4.17
N ASN A 313 18.58 2.85 4.17
CA ASN A 313 18.36 4.19 3.61
C ASN A 313 18.78 4.35 2.13
N ASN A 314 18.67 3.28 1.33
CA ASN A 314 18.97 3.37 -0.09
C ASN A 314 17.75 3.86 -0.87
N THR A 315 17.97 4.55 -1.99
CA THR A 315 16.91 5.22 -2.74
C THR A 315 16.97 4.88 -4.23
N ALA A 316 15.81 4.57 -4.83
CA ALA A 316 15.66 4.41 -6.27
C ALA A 316 14.48 5.22 -6.84
N GLY A 317 14.50 5.46 -8.15
CA GLY A 317 13.38 6.08 -8.86
C GLY A 317 12.29 5.07 -9.24
N THR A 318 12.64 4.01 -9.95
CA THR A 318 11.72 3.11 -10.63
C THR A 318 11.58 1.75 -9.96
N TYR A 319 12.67 0.99 -9.82
CA TYR A 319 12.67 -0.36 -9.26
C TYR A 319 13.52 -0.42 -7.99
N SER A 320 13.26 -1.41 -7.14
CA SER A 320 13.99 -1.78 -5.92
C SER A 320 15.00 -0.75 -5.42
N SER A 321 14.69 -0.11 -4.31
CA SER A 321 15.62 0.81 -3.67
C SER A 321 16.87 0.13 -3.08
N ALA A 322 16.82 -1.16 -2.75
CA ALA A 322 17.88 -1.84 -2.00
C ALA A 322 18.54 -2.98 -2.81
N LEU A 323 17.81 -4.05 -3.10
CA LEU A 323 18.33 -5.24 -3.77
C LEU A 323 17.39 -5.74 -4.86
N GLY A 324 17.86 -5.74 -6.10
CA GLY A 324 17.29 -6.59 -7.16
C GLY A 324 18.04 -7.92 -7.22
N ILE A 325 17.32 -9.05 -7.23
CA ILE A 325 17.93 -10.37 -7.35
C ILE A 325 17.14 -11.26 -8.32
N GLY A 326 17.84 -11.95 -9.20
CA GLY A 326 17.26 -12.97 -10.07
C GLY A 326 17.42 -12.73 -11.57
N ASN A 327 17.07 -13.77 -12.32
CA ASN A 327 16.95 -13.86 -13.76
C ASN A 327 16.28 -15.20 -14.13
N ALA A 328 16.11 -15.47 -15.42
CA ALA A 328 15.55 -16.75 -15.88
C ALA A 328 16.34 -17.95 -15.33
N ASP A 329 15.63 -18.96 -14.85
CA ASP A 329 16.17 -20.23 -14.36
C ASP A 329 17.25 -20.05 -13.27
N SER A 330 17.10 -19.04 -12.40
CA SER A 330 18.08 -18.76 -11.33
C SER A 330 17.60 -19.21 -9.95
N ASP A 331 18.56 -19.64 -9.13
CA ASP A 331 18.33 -19.99 -7.73
C ASP A 331 18.93 -18.92 -6.81
N ASN A 332 18.08 -18.32 -5.98
CA ASN A 332 18.43 -17.15 -5.17
C ASN A 332 18.10 -17.40 -3.70
N ILE A 333 19.05 -17.12 -2.80
CA ILE A 333 18.87 -17.23 -1.36
C ILE A 333 19.28 -15.90 -0.72
N ILE A 334 18.37 -15.31 0.04
CA ILE A 334 18.63 -14.19 0.94
C ILE A 334 18.42 -14.70 2.35
N LYS A 335 19.42 -14.56 3.21
CA LYS A 335 19.31 -15.00 4.59
C LYS A 335 20.03 -14.11 5.58
N ASP A 336 19.58 -14.15 6.83
CA ASP A 336 20.19 -13.47 7.97
C ASP A 336 20.40 -11.96 7.71
N SER A 337 19.59 -11.35 6.85
CA SER A 337 19.83 -10.02 6.27
C SER A 337 18.73 -9.04 6.63
N VAL A 338 19.09 -7.75 6.66
CA VAL A 338 18.22 -6.65 7.09
C VAL A 338 18.08 -5.61 5.97
N PHE A 339 16.83 -5.23 5.68
CA PHE A 339 16.45 -4.20 4.74
C PHE A 339 15.61 -3.14 5.45
N GLU A 340 16.21 -1.99 5.73
CA GLU A 340 15.63 -0.97 6.58
C GLU A 340 15.56 0.40 5.89
N ASN A 341 14.38 1.03 5.96
CA ASN A 341 14.15 2.42 5.56
C ASN A 341 14.56 2.75 4.12
N ASN A 342 14.49 1.78 3.20
CA ASN A 342 14.79 2.01 1.80
C ASN A 342 13.54 2.54 1.07
N THR A 343 13.74 3.40 0.06
CA THR A 343 12.62 4.11 -0.61
C THR A 343 12.73 4.07 -2.13
N ALA A 344 11.69 3.58 -2.80
CA ALA A 344 11.54 3.66 -4.25
C ALA A 344 10.45 4.68 -4.61
N SER A 345 10.72 5.57 -5.57
CA SER A 345 9.71 6.56 -6.01
C SER A 345 8.54 5.91 -6.75
N ASN A 346 8.76 4.74 -7.38
CA ASN A 346 7.73 3.93 -8.01
C ASN A 346 7.58 2.59 -7.27
N ASP A 347 8.30 1.54 -7.69
CA ASP A 347 8.04 0.16 -7.28
C ASP A 347 9.16 -0.43 -6.43
N TYR A 348 8.76 -1.28 -5.49
CA TYR A 348 9.59 -2.17 -4.68
C TYR A 348 10.47 -1.40 -3.70
N GLY A 349 9.94 -1.16 -2.51
CA GLY A 349 10.60 -0.32 -1.52
C GLY A 349 11.84 -0.94 -0.90
N ALA A 350 12.11 -2.25 -1.06
CA ALA A 350 13.35 -2.87 -0.60
C ALA A 350 13.92 -3.94 -1.55
N ILE A 351 13.21 -5.05 -1.73
CA ILE A 351 13.69 -6.23 -2.48
C ILE A 351 12.84 -6.38 -3.74
N PHE A 352 13.49 -6.68 -4.86
CA PHE A 352 12.81 -7.14 -6.07
C PHE A 352 13.39 -8.47 -6.53
N THR A 353 12.56 -9.49 -6.58
CA THR A 353 12.91 -10.85 -7.01
C THR A 353 12.24 -11.15 -8.35
N ASN A 354 13.01 -11.53 -9.38
CA ASN A 354 12.46 -11.69 -10.72
C ASN A 354 13.11 -12.75 -11.61
N GLY A 355 12.40 -13.08 -12.71
CA GLY A 355 12.89 -13.86 -13.85
C GLY A 355 12.25 -15.23 -13.93
N ASP A 356 11.85 -15.66 -15.12
CA ASP A 356 10.99 -16.85 -15.30
C ASP A 356 11.66 -18.15 -14.84
N GLY A 357 10.90 -19.06 -14.24
CA GLY A 357 11.39 -20.31 -13.67
C GLY A 357 12.37 -20.12 -12.51
N SER A 358 12.43 -18.94 -11.90
CA SER A 358 13.36 -18.66 -10.80
C SER A 358 12.80 -19.06 -9.43
N ASN A 359 13.70 -19.52 -8.56
CA ASN A 359 13.39 -19.81 -7.17
C ASN A 359 14.09 -18.79 -6.28
N THR A 360 13.34 -18.18 -5.36
CA THR A 360 13.89 -17.28 -4.35
C THR A 360 13.45 -17.68 -2.95
N VAL A 361 14.42 -17.79 -2.04
CA VAL A 361 14.19 -18.07 -0.61
C VAL A 361 14.66 -16.88 0.21
N LEU A 362 13.78 -16.35 1.06
CA LEU A 362 14.07 -15.40 2.13
C LEU A 362 14.01 -16.16 3.45
N ASP A 363 15.13 -16.26 4.16
CA ASP A 363 15.30 -17.07 5.37
C ASP A 363 15.85 -16.25 6.53
N ASN A 364 15.09 -16.06 7.61
CA ASN A 364 15.50 -15.20 8.71
C ASN A 364 15.87 -13.78 8.22
N VAL A 365 15.01 -13.19 7.40
CA VAL A 365 15.18 -11.85 6.83
C VAL A 365 14.29 -10.85 7.55
N THR A 366 14.79 -9.64 7.78
CA THR A 366 14.01 -8.51 8.29
C THR A 366 13.84 -7.45 7.21
N VAL A 367 12.59 -7.13 6.84
CA VAL A 367 12.23 -6.08 5.88
C VAL A 367 11.34 -5.07 6.60
N VAL A 368 11.92 -3.92 7.00
CA VAL A 368 11.25 -2.96 7.89
C VAL A 368 11.29 -1.51 7.40
N GLY A 369 10.17 -0.81 7.50
CA GLY A 369 10.11 0.64 7.28
C GLY A 369 10.37 1.07 5.83
N ASN A 370 10.21 0.17 4.86
CA ASN A 370 10.49 0.45 3.46
C ASN A 370 9.26 1.04 2.76
N ALA A 371 9.49 1.84 1.72
CA ALA A 371 8.43 2.58 1.04
C ALA A 371 8.52 2.53 -0.49
N ALA A 372 7.36 2.38 -1.13
CA ALA A 372 7.20 2.45 -2.59
C ALA A 372 6.09 3.45 -2.95
N GLY A 373 6.33 4.28 -3.97
CA GLY A 373 5.34 5.25 -4.47
C GLY A 373 4.19 4.64 -5.28
N ILE A 374 4.28 3.36 -5.65
CA ILE A 374 3.25 2.61 -6.38
C ILE A 374 3.07 1.24 -5.70
N ASN A 375 3.89 0.23 -6.01
CA ASN A 375 3.67 -1.16 -5.60
C ASN A 375 4.81 -1.76 -4.76
N GLY A 376 4.49 -2.70 -3.88
CA GLY A 376 5.45 -3.53 -3.13
C GLY A 376 6.27 -2.71 -2.13
N GLY A 377 5.68 -2.29 -1.02
CA GLY A 377 6.36 -1.43 -0.04
C GLY A 377 7.64 -2.08 0.52
N GLY A 378 7.61 -3.39 0.76
CA GLY A 378 8.80 -4.18 1.09
C GLY A 378 9.37 -4.92 -0.11
N ILE A 379 8.59 -5.83 -0.68
CA ILE A 379 9.03 -6.83 -1.64
C ILE A 379 8.20 -6.74 -2.93
N GLY A 380 8.87 -6.80 -4.07
CA GLY A 380 8.27 -7.10 -5.37
C GLY A 380 8.66 -8.49 -5.83
N PHE A 381 7.69 -9.26 -6.33
CA PHE A 381 7.90 -10.59 -6.87
C PHE A 381 7.28 -10.71 -8.24
N ALA A 382 8.11 -10.93 -9.28
CA ALA A 382 7.64 -10.91 -10.66
C ALA A 382 8.22 -12.03 -11.53
N GLY A 383 7.50 -12.38 -12.59
CA GLY A 383 7.91 -13.36 -13.61
C GLY A 383 7.16 -14.69 -13.50
N ASP A 384 7.27 -15.51 -14.54
CA ASP A 384 6.39 -16.66 -14.73
C ASP A 384 7.02 -17.97 -14.26
N ASN A 385 6.20 -18.86 -13.70
CA ASN A 385 6.63 -20.12 -13.09
C ASN A 385 7.64 -19.92 -11.95
N ASN A 386 7.50 -18.83 -11.21
CA ASN A 386 8.42 -18.47 -10.15
C ASN A 386 7.95 -18.95 -8.78
N VAL A 387 8.92 -19.26 -7.91
CA VAL A 387 8.66 -19.65 -6.53
C VAL A 387 9.33 -18.66 -5.57
N LEU A 388 8.54 -18.05 -4.70
CA LEU A 388 9.02 -17.26 -3.56
C LEU A 388 8.71 -18.01 -2.26
N THR A 389 9.73 -18.30 -1.46
CA THR A 389 9.57 -18.85 -0.11
C THR A 389 10.08 -17.85 0.92
N ILE A 390 9.25 -17.47 1.87
CA ILE A 390 9.56 -16.57 2.98
C ILE A 390 9.44 -17.40 4.26
N LYS A 391 10.57 -17.62 4.95
CA LYS A 391 10.62 -18.44 6.16
C LYS A 391 11.29 -17.74 7.32
N ASP A 392 10.75 -17.92 8.52
CA ASP A 392 11.27 -17.38 9.78
C ASP A 392 11.58 -15.87 9.71
N SER A 393 10.82 -15.11 8.92
CA SER A 393 11.15 -13.74 8.54
C SER A 393 10.17 -12.72 9.13
N ILE A 394 10.63 -11.47 9.23
CA ILE A 394 9.85 -10.33 9.74
C ILE A 394 9.69 -9.30 8.62
N ILE A 395 8.46 -8.98 8.25
CA ILE A 395 8.14 -7.96 7.24
C ILE A 395 7.19 -6.95 7.89
N SER A 396 7.70 -5.79 8.30
CA SER A 396 6.92 -4.84 9.07
C SER A 396 7.02 -3.39 8.64
N ASP A 397 5.97 -2.62 8.93
CA ASP A 397 5.96 -1.16 8.77
C ASP A 397 6.30 -0.69 7.34
N ASN A 398 6.05 -1.53 6.34
CA ASN A 398 6.29 -1.20 4.94
C ASN A 398 5.05 -0.58 4.32
N ASN A 399 5.26 0.40 3.43
CA ASN A 399 4.19 1.19 2.85
C ASN A 399 4.27 1.28 1.32
N ALA A 400 3.20 0.86 0.64
CA ALA A 400 2.98 1.12 -0.77
C ALA A 400 1.83 2.12 -0.94
N VAL A 401 1.85 2.97 -1.97
CA VAL A 401 0.70 3.86 -2.24
C VAL A 401 -0.48 3.09 -2.82
N LYS A 402 -0.22 2.03 -3.60
CA LYS A 402 -1.25 1.31 -4.36
C LYS A 402 -1.38 -0.13 -3.90
N GLU A 403 -0.41 -1.01 -4.17
CA GLU A 403 -0.59 -2.45 -4.00
C GLU A 403 0.53 -3.07 -3.15
N GLY A 404 0.17 -3.93 -2.21
CA GLY A 404 1.10 -4.79 -1.48
C GLY A 404 2.03 -4.01 -0.55
N GLY A 405 1.57 -3.70 0.67
CA GLY A 405 2.41 -2.97 1.62
C GLY A 405 3.68 -3.76 1.98
N ALA A 406 3.52 -5.06 2.24
CA ALA A 406 4.63 -5.99 2.46
C ALA A 406 5.14 -6.59 1.14
N LEU A 407 4.24 -7.17 0.35
CA LEU A 407 4.55 -7.92 -0.87
C LEU A 407 3.57 -7.58 -1.98
N TYR A 408 4.12 -7.25 -3.14
CA TYR A 408 3.40 -7.21 -4.40
C TYR A 408 3.87 -8.36 -5.29
N ALA A 409 2.97 -9.24 -5.70
CA ALA A 409 3.25 -10.34 -6.61
C ALA A 409 2.60 -10.12 -7.98
N ASN A 410 3.35 -10.32 -9.06
CA ASN A 410 2.89 -10.20 -10.44
C ASN A 410 3.59 -11.20 -11.41
N GLY A 411 2.91 -12.26 -11.79
CA GLY A 411 3.36 -13.24 -12.79
C GLY A 411 2.20 -14.12 -13.25
N GLU A 412 2.24 -14.68 -14.45
CA GLU A 412 1.14 -15.50 -14.98
C GLU A 412 0.90 -16.73 -14.11
N THR A 413 1.98 -17.45 -13.76
CA THR A 413 1.95 -18.58 -12.83
C THR A 413 2.98 -18.36 -11.73
N GLN A 414 2.57 -18.41 -10.46
CA GLN A 414 3.48 -18.13 -9.34
C GLN A 414 3.12 -18.92 -8.08
N THR A 415 4.14 -19.32 -7.31
CA THR A 415 3.96 -19.97 -6.00
C THR A 415 4.61 -19.10 -4.92
N ILE A 416 3.87 -18.82 -3.86
CA ILE A 416 4.31 -18.03 -2.70
C ILE A 416 4.10 -18.88 -1.46
N ASN A 417 5.19 -19.24 -0.78
CA ASN A 417 5.18 -19.98 0.48
C ASN A 417 5.61 -19.03 1.61
N ILE A 418 4.83 -18.94 2.68
CA ILE A 418 5.12 -18.14 3.87
C ILE A 418 5.04 -19.05 5.08
N GLU A 419 6.16 -19.26 5.76
CA GLU A 419 6.31 -20.25 6.83
C GLU A 419 6.92 -19.60 8.07
N GLY A 420 6.30 -19.78 9.24
CA GLY A 420 6.89 -19.31 10.51
C GLY A 420 7.16 -17.80 10.57
N SER A 421 6.48 -16.99 9.75
CA SER A 421 6.86 -15.60 9.48
C SER A 421 5.87 -14.60 10.08
N THR A 422 6.36 -13.38 10.34
CA THR A 422 5.59 -12.29 10.95
C THR A 422 5.46 -11.12 9.97
N ILE A 423 4.23 -10.79 9.58
CA ILE A 423 3.91 -9.75 8.59
C ILE A 423 2.97 -8.74 9.24
N VAL A 424 3.49 -7.59 9.69
CA VAL A 424 2.76 -6.69 10.59
C VAL A 424 2.87 -5.22 10.25
N ASN A 425 1.83 -4.44 10.56
CA ASN A 425 1.80 -2.97 10.37
C ASN A 425 2.08 -2.49 8.93
N ASN A 426 1.85 -3.33 7.92
CA ASN A 426 2.07 -2.92 6.53
C ASN A 426 0.85 -2.19 5.99
N THR A 427 1.06 -1.20 5.12
CA THR A 427 -0.01 -0.35 4.60
C THR A 427 0.02 -0.21 3.07
N ALA A 428 -1.17 -0.28 2.47
CA ALA A 428 -1.37 -0.04 1.05
C ALA A 428 -2.79 0.47 0.73
N LYS A 429 -3.11 0.66 -0.55
CA LYS A 429 -4.51 0.83 -0.97
C LYS A 429 -5.20 -0.53 -1.12
N MET A 430 -4.49 -1.52 -1.64
CA MET A 430 -4.95 -2.90 -1.87
C MET A 430 -3.87 -3.85 -1.34
N GLY A 431 -4.28 -4.85 -0.56
CA GLY A 431 -3.37 -5.78 0.08
C GLY A 431 -2.46 -5.05 1.08
N GLY A 432 -3.00 -4.72 2.25
CA GLY A 432 -2.22 -4.00 3.28
C GLY A 432 -0.91 -4.71 3.61
N ALA A 433 -0.92 -6.04 3.62
CA ALA A 433 0.29 -6.86 3.54
C ALA A 433 0.56 -7.35 2.10
N LEU A 434 -0.24 -8.29 1.61
CA LEU A 434 0.01 -8.99 0.35
C LEU A 434 -1.03 -8.57 -0.69
N ASP A 435 -0.56 -8.19 -1.87
CA ASP A 435 -1.40 -8.04 -3.06
C ASP A 435 -0.92 -9.02 -4.12
N ILE A 436 -1.79 -9.96 -4.49
CA ILE A 436 -1.48 -11.07 -5.38
C ILE A 436 -2.18 -10.82 -6.72
N ASN A 437 -1.40 -10.47 -7.72
CA ASN A 437 -1.83 -10.36 -9.11
C ASN A 437 -1.13 -11.44 -9.93
N GLY A 438 -1.87 -12.13 -10.79
CA GLY A 438 -1.33 -13.20 -11.63
C GLY A 438 -2.43 -14.11 -12.10
N GLU A 439 -2.39 -14.67 -13.30
CA GLU A 439 -3.52 -15.47 -13.81
C GLU A 439 -3.74 -16.77 -13.02
N LYS A 440 -2.69 -17.31 -12.39
CA LYS A 440 -2.73 -18.51 -11.58
C LYS A 440 -1.70 -18.47 -10.46
N GLY A 441 -2.12 -18.12 -9.25
CA GLY A 441 -1.25 -18.10 -8.07
C GLY A 441 -1.54 -19.22 -7.07
N GLU A 442 -0.51 -19.87 -6.56
CA GLU A 442 -0.58 -20.72 -5.37
C GLU A 442 0.04 -19.96 -4.18
N VAL A 443 -0.74 -19.75 -3.12
CA VAL A 443 -0.32 -19.03 -1.92
C VAL A 443 -0.48 -19.95 -0.71
N ASN A 444 0.63 -20.41 -0.16
CA ASN A 444 0.67 -21.27 1.01
C ASN A 444 1.19 -20.48 2.21
N ILE A 445 0.38 -20.39 3.26
CA ILE A 445 0.72 -19.69 4.50
C ILE A 445 0.61 -20.70 5.64
N ASP A 446 1.71 -20.99 6.32
CA ASP A 446 1.74 -21.89 7.48
C ASP A 446 2.41 -21.24 8.69
N ASN A 447 1.82 -21.46 9.86
CA ASN A 447 2.37 -21.04 11.15
C ASN A 447 2.83 -19.57 11.19
N SER A 448 2.04 -18.67 10.59
CA SER A 448 2.43 -17.28 10.37
C SER A 448 1.45 -16.28 10.98
N LEU A 449 1.95 -15.07 11.26
CA LEU A 449 1.20 -13.98 11.89
C LEU A 449 1.02 -12.81 10.91
N PHE A 450 -0.23 -12.39 10.72
CA PHE A 450 -0.64 -11.19 10.00
C PHE A 450 -1.37 -10.24 10.95
N GLU A 451 -0.71 -9.17 11.39
CA GLU A 451 -1.26 -8.27 12.40
C GLU A 451 -1.22 -6.79 12.02
N ASN A 452 -2.31 -6.06 12.29
CA ASN A 452 -2.40 -4.61 12.09
C ASN A 452 -2.09 -4.14 10.65
N ASN A 453 -2.23 -5.01 9.66
CA ASN A 453 -2.07 -4.61 8.27
C ASN A 453 -3.31 -3.84 7.81
N SER A 454 -3.12 -2.77 7.05
CA SER A 454 -4.20 -1.85 6.70
C SER A 454 -4.21 -1.49 5.23
N ALA A 455 -5.34 -1.76 4.57
CA ALA A 455 -5.63 -1.29 3.22
C ALA A 455 -6.68 -0.17 3.25
N THR A 456 -6.55 0.84 2.40
CA THR A 456 -7.61 1.86 2.29
C THR A 456 -8.79 1.42 1.41
N SER A 457 -8.64 0.34 0.64
CA SER A 457 -9.69 -0.26 -0.20
C SER A 457 -9.93 -1.72 0.14
N ASN A 458 -9.07 -2.64 -0.29
CA ASN A 458 -9.38 -4.06 -0.31
C ASN A 458 -8.28 -4.85 0.41
N GLY A 459 -8.68 -5.86 1.19
CA GLY A 459 -7.77 -6.84 1.77
C GLY A 459 -6.83 -6.20 2.79
N GLY A 460 -7.26 -6.10 4.04
CA GLY A 460 -6.44 -5.47 5.08
C GLY A 460 -5.11 -6.20 5.26
N ALA A 461 -5.12 -7.53 5.19
CA ALA A 461 -3.92 -8.34 5.04
C ALA A 461 -3.70 -8.71 3.56
N ILE A 462 -4.61 -9.46 2.94
CA ILE A 462 -4.41 -10.09 1.62
C ILE A 462 -5.48 -9.63 0.64
N ASP A 463 -5.06 -9.20 -0.55
CA ASP A 463 -5.96 -8.96 -1.69
C ASP A 463 -5.59 -9.91 -2.85
N ILE A 464 -6.60 -10.62 -3.36
CA ILE A 464 -6.48 -11.56 -4.48
C ILE A 464 -7.29 -10.99 -5.64
N ASN A 465 -6.58 -10.53 -6.67
CA ASN A 465 -7.14 -9.69 -7.73
C ASN A 465 -7.18 -10.37 -9.11
N SER A 466 -7.03 -11.70 -9.20
CA SER A 466 -7.20 -12.44 -10.45
C SER A 466 -7.81 -13.82 -10.23
N GLU A 467 -7.90 -14.63 -11.29
CA GLU A 467 -8.65 -15.89 -11.34
C GLU A 467 -7.78 -17.10 -10.95
N PHE A 468 -8.38 -18.27 -10.77
CA PHE A 468 -7.69 -19.57 -10.62
C PHE A 468 -6.62 -19.67 -9.54
N HIS A 469 -6.71 -18.87 -8.46
CA HIS A 469 -5.78 -18.96 -7.34
C HIS A 469 -6.14 -20.07 -6.37
N GLU A 470 -5.12 -20.70 -5.81
CA GLU A 470 -5.23 -21.58 -4.65
C GLU A 470 -4.54 -20.91 -3.47
N THR A 471 -5.30 -20.55 -2.44
CA THR A 471 -4.79 -19.94 -1.21
C THR A 471 -5.05 -20.87 -0.03
N ASN A 472 -3.97 -21.44 0.51
CA ASN A 472 -3.99 -22.39 1.62
C ASN A 472 -3.39 -21.72 2.86
N ILE A 473 -4.19 -21.51 3.89
CA ILE A 473 -3.77 -20.89 5.15
C ILE A 473 -3.92 -21.93 6.26
N ASN A 474 -2.83 -22.26 6.94
CA ASN A 474 -2.81 -23.28 7.98
C ASN A 474 -2.14 -22.74 9.25
N ASN A 475 -2.70 -23.09 10.41
CA ASN A 475 -2.07 -22.84 11.72
C ASN A 475 -1.65 -21.37 11.94
N SER A 476 -2.35 -20.42 11.33
CA SER A 476 -1.92 -19.02 11.23
C SER A 476 -2.86 -18.09 11.98
N THR A 477 -2.46 -16.83 12.14
CA THR A 477 -3.22 -15.82 12.88
C THR A 477 -3.33 -14.53 12.09
N PHE A 478 -4.55 -14.02 11.96
CA PHE A 478 -4.90 -12.74 11.32
C PHE A 478 -5.60 -11.84 12.34
N ASN A 479 -4.88 -10.87 12.87
CA ASN A 479 -5.35 -10.01 13.95
C ASN A 479 -5.40 -8.53 13.55
N ASN A 480 -6.49 -7.85 13.90
CA ASN A 480 -6.60 -6.39 13.77
C ASN A 480 -6.33 -5.84 12.36
N ASN A 481 -6.50 -6.66 11.31
CA ASN A 481 -6.31 -6.18 9.95
C ASN A 481 -7.54 -5.36 9.53
N SER A 482 -7.32 -4.31 8.75
CA SER A 482 -8.39 -3.35 8.43
C SER A 482 -8.43 -2.96 6.97
N ALA A 483 -9.63 -2.91 6.39
CA ALA A 483 -9.87 -2.44 5.04
C ALA A 483 -11.23 -1.77 4.84
N LYS A 484 -11.54 -1.33 3.62
CA LYS A 484 -12.91 -0.99 3.24
C LYS A 484 -13.72 -2.26 2.95
N HIS A 485 -13.13 -3.20 2.22
CA HIS A 485 -13.68 -4.53 1.90
C HIS A 485 -12.66 -5.61 2.30
N GLY A 486 -13.10 -6.65 3.00
CA GLY A 486 -12.23 -7.75 3.40
C GLY A 486 -11.21 -7.31 4.46
N GLY A 487 -11.64 -7.25 5.73
CA GLY A 487 -10.80 -6.76 6.82
C GLY A 487 -9.50 -7.57 6.93
N ALA A 488 -9.56 -8.88 6.75
CA ALA A 488 -8.36 -9.71 6.55
C ALA A 488 -8.10 -9.95 5.06
N ILE A 489 -9.03 -10.57 4.35
CA ILE A 489 -8.83 -11.10 2.99
C ILE A 489 -9.92 -10.56 2.06
N ASN A 490 -9.52 -10.11 0.87
CA ASN A 490 -10.42 -9.79 -0.22
C ASN A 490 -10.14 -10.66 -1.46
N ILE A 491 -11.20 -11.11 -2.12
CA ILE A 491 -11.15 -11.94 -3.34
C ILE A 491 -12.05 -11.29 -4.39
N ASN A 492 -11.48 -10.92 -5.55
CA ASN A 492 -12.23 -10.27 -6.64
C ASN A 492 -12.36 -11.12 -7.92
N GLY A 493 -11.44 -12.07 -8.18
CA GLY A 493 -11.49 -12.90 -9.39
C GLY A 493 -12.36 -14.16 -9.23
N GLU A 494 -12.60 -14.84 -10.34
CA GLU A 494 -13.38 -16.09 -10.44
C GLU A 494 -12.52 -17.35 -10.25
N TYR A 495 -13.15 -18.49 -9.94
CA TYR A 495 -12.50 -19.81 -9.79
C TYR A 495 -11.35 -19.86 -8.77
N ASN A 496 -11.40 -18.99 -7.75
CA ASN A 496 -10.44 -18.94 -6.67
C ASN A 496 -10.84 -19.86 -5.51
N ASN A 497 -9.86 -20.56 -4.95
CA ASN A 497 -10.02 -21.45 -3.80
C ASN A 497 -9.28 -20.86 -2.60
N LEU A 498 -10.01 -20.45 -1.56
CA LEU A 498 -9.47 -20.10 -0.25
C LEU A 498 -9.79 -21.20 0.75
N THR A 499 -8.76 -21.84 1.31
CA THR A 499 -8.90 -22.80 2.41
C THR A 499 -8.09 -22.32 3.61
N ALA A 500 -8.77 -21.96 4.70
CA ALA A 500 -8.15 -21.63 5.98
C ALA A 500 -8.45 -22.72 7.02
N ASN A 501 -7.42 -23.44 7.46
CA ASN A 501 -7.53 -24.48 8.49
C ASN A 501 -6.77 -24.10 9.75
N ASN A 502 -7.32 -24.42 10.92
CA ASN A 502 -6.69 -24.14 12.22
C ASN A 502 -6.20 -22.69 12.33
N THR A 503 -6.96 -21.74 11.78
CA THR A 503 -6.54 -20.34 11.66
C THR A 503 -7.39 -19.46 12.57
N GLU A 504 -6.77 -18.46 13.18
CA GLU A 504 -7.44 -17.49 14.04
C GLU A 504 -7.64 -16.16 13.30
N PHE A 505 -8.88 -15.68 13.23
CA PHE A 505 -9.24 -14.37 12.68
C PHE A 505 -9.85 -13.50 13.78
N ASN A 506 -9.06 -12.61 14.38
CA ASN A 506 -9.52 -11.82 15.53
C ASN A 506 -9.51 -10.32 15.24
N ASN A 507 -10.62 -9.65 15.57
CA ASN A 507 -10.75 -8.19 15.49
C ASN A 507 -10.45 -7.59 14.10
N ASN A 508 -10.61 -8.36 13.02
CA ASN A 508 -10.45 -7.83 11.67
C ASN A 508 -11.67 -6.98 11.32
N ASN A 509 -11.43 -5.85 10.67
CA ASN A 509 -12.42 -4.80 10.50
C ASN A 509 -12.51 -4.33 9.04
N ALA A 510 -13.68 -4.50 8.44
CA ALA A 510 -14.03 -3.87 7.18
C ALA A 510 -15.04 -2.75 7.41
N THR A 511 -14.86 -1.59 6.78
CA THR A 511 -15.87 -0.51 6.91
C THR A 511 -17.17 -0.80 6.16
N THR A 512 -17.17 -1.77 5.23
CA THR A 512 -18.35 -2.12 4.44
C THR A 512 -18.66 -3.61 4.44
N LYS A 513 -17.87 -4.45 3.75
CA LYS A 513 -18.20 -5.86 3.53
C LYS A 513 -17.09 -6.79 4.05
N GLY A 514 -17.48 -7.84 4.76
CA GLY A 514 -16.61 -8.95 5.14
C GLY A 514 -15.52 -8.55 6.12
N GLY A 515 -15.77 -8.67 7.42
CA GLY A 515 -14.74 -8.36 8.43
C GLY A 515 -13.55 -9.31 8.34
N VAL A 516 -13.77 -10.58 7.98
CA VAL A 516 -12.70 -11.53 7.67
C VAL A 516 -12.49 -11.63 6.16
N VAL A 517 -13.46 -12.17 5.42
CA VAL A 517 -13.38 -12.40 3.97
C VAL A 517 -14.43 -11.57 3.24
N ASN A 518 -14.03 -10.84 2.21
CA ASN A 518 -14.95 -10.33 1.20
C ASN A 518 -14.70 -11.05 -0.13
N ASN A 519 -15.73 -11.68 -0.68
CA ASN A 519 -15.71 -12.35 -1.98
C ASN A 519 -16.65 -11.66 -2.96
N ASN A 520 -16.09 -11.13 -4.04
CA ASN A 520 -16.86 -10.52 -5.13
C ASN A 520 -16.85 -11.34 -6.42
N GLY A 521 -16.01 -12.38 -6.51
CA GLY A 521 -15.90 -13.20 -7.71
C GLY A 521 -16.82 -14.41 -7.69
N ASP A 522 -17.00 -15.01 -8.87
CA ASP A 522 -17.91 -16.12 -9.13
C ASP A 522 -17.17 -17.46 -9.12
N ASN A 523 -17.89 -18.57 -8.91
CA ASN A 523 -17.31 -19.93 -8.92
C ASN A 523 -16.16 -20.15 -7.92
N ASN A 524 -16.05 -19.34 -6.88
CA ASN A 524 -15.04 -19.43 -5.84
C ASN A 524 -15.43 -20.44 -4.77
N ILE A 525 -14.43 -21.07 -4.16
CA ILE A 525 -14.57 -21.95 -3.01
C ILE A 525 -13.93 -21.29 -1.80
N ILE A 526 -14.67 -21.14 -0.71
CA ILE A 526 -14.19 -20.55 0.55
C ILE A 526 -14.45 -21.54 1.68
N VAL A 527 -13.37 -22.02 2.32
CA VAL A 527 -13.43 -22.97 3.42
C VAL A 527 -12.77 -22.38 4.65
N LEU A 528 -13.54 -22.25 5.74
CA LEU A 528 -13.02 -22.00 7.08
C LEU A 528 -13.19 -23.29 7.91
N GLY A 529 -12.12 -24.07 8.05
CA GLY A 529 -12.11 -25.35 8.73
C GLY A 529 -11.37 -25.30 10.06
N ASN A 530 -11.93 -25.90 11.12
CA ASN A 530 -11.29 -26.00 12.44
C ASN A 530 -10.72 -24.66 12.96
N SER A 531 -11.35 -23.55 12.59
CA SER A 531 -10.80 -22.21 12.75
C SER A 531 -11.53 -21.42 13.83
N THR A 532 -11.06 -20.21 14.13
CA THR A 532 -11.78 -19.27 14.98
C THR A 532 -11.94 -17.93 14.28
N ALA A 533 -13.12 -17.31 14.38
CA ALA A 533 -13.35 -15.94 13.96
C ALA A 533 -14.02 -15.18 15.11
N THR A 534 -13.28 -14.27 15.74
CA THR A 534 -13.76 -13.53 16.91
C THR A 534 -13.73 -12.02 16.74
N ASN A 535 -14.80 -11.35 17.17
CA ASN A 535 -14.93 -9.89 17.21
C ASN A 535 -14.64 -9.18 15.88
N ASN A 536 -14.86 -9.85 14.75
CA ASN A 536 -14.67 -9.25 13.44
C ASN A 536 -15.88 -8.39 13.07
N THR A 537 -15.64 -7.26 12.42
CA THR A 537 -16.66 -6.24 12.20
C THR A 537 -16.76 -5.82 10.74
N ALA A 538 -17.98 -5.79 10.21
CA ALA A 538 -18.32 -5.07 9.00
C ALA A 538 -19.75 -4.51 9.07
N ARG A 539 -20.15 -3.79 8.02
CA ARG A 539 -21.55 -3.33 7.83
C ARG A 539 -22.41 -4.34 7.08
N GLU A 540 -21.78 -5.32 6.47
CA GLU A 540 -22.37 -6.46 5.78
C GLU A 540 -21.49 -7.67 6.12
N SER A 541 -21.91 -8.43 7.14
CA SER A 541 -21.23 -9.63 7.67
C SER A 541 -19.85 -9.41 8.30
N GLY A 542 -19.76 -9.67 9.60
CA GLY A 542 -18.51 -9.60 10.34
C GLY A 542 -17.49 -10.66 9.92
N VAL A 543 -17.92 -11.78 9.32
CA VAL A 543 -17.01 -12.86 8.91
C VAL A 543 -16.89 -12.91 7.40
N ILE A 544 -17.86 -13.47 6.67
CA ILE A 544 -17.80 -13.60 5.21
C ILE A 544 -18.89 -12.76 4.54
N ALA A 545 -18.51 -11.88 3.61
CA ALA A 545 -19.44 -11.27 2.67
C ALA A 545 -19.20 -11.82 1.27
N ASN A 546 -20.25 -12.22 0.58
CA ASN A 546 -20.23 -12.81 -0.75
C ASN A 546 -21.22 -12.07 -1.66
N THR A 547 -20.73 -11.53 -2.78
CA THR A 547 -21.58 -10.92 -3.81
C THR A 547 -21.53 -11.63 -5.14
N GLY A 548 -20.61 -12.58 -5.32
CA GLY A 548 -20.52 -13.36 -6.56
C GLY A 548 -21.50 -14.53 -6.59
N ASP A 549 -21.64 -15.09 -7.79
CA ASP A 549 -22.55 -16.17 -8.12
C ASP A 549 -21.84 -17.54 -8.11
N GLU A 550 -22.61 -18.62 -7.96
CA GLU A 550 -22.12 -20.01 -8.08
C GLU A 550 -20.98 -20.37 -7.10
N ASN A 551 -20.82 -19.65 -6.00
CA ASN A 551 -19.76 -19.88 -5.02
C ASN A 551 -20.12 -20.98 -4.02
N GLU A 552 -19.11 -21.68 -3.51
CA GLU A 552 -19.23 -22.63 -2.41
C GLU A 552 -18.54 -22.09 -1.14
N ILE A 553 -19.33 -21.84 -0.10
CA ILE A 553 -18.86 -21.36 1.19
C ILE A 553 -19.08 -22.45 2.23
N THR A 554 -18.01 -22.92 2.85
CA THR A 554 -18.04 -23.94 3.91
C THR A 554 -17.39 -23.40 5.19
N ILE A 555 -18.13 -23.44 6.28
CA ILE A 555 -17.62 -23.20 7.64
C ILE A 555 -17.76 -24.51 8.40
N ASP A 556 -16.65 -25.18 8.67
CA ASP A 556 -16.63 -26.50 9.31
C ASP A 556 -15.85 -26.46 10.63
N ASN A 557 -16.44 -27.05 11.68
CA ASN A 557 -15.83 -27.18 13.00
C ASN A 557 -15.21 -25.87 13.54
N THR A 558 -15.83 -24.73 13.22
CA THR A 558 -15.26 -23.40 13.46
C THR A 558 -16.00 -22.67 14.59
N THR A 559 -15.26 -21.91 15.39
CA THR A 559 -15.84 -21.06 16.45
C THR A 559 -16.01 -19.63 15.95
N LEU A 560 -17.25 -19.17 15.87
CA LEU A 560 -17.63 -17.83 15.43
C LEU A 560 -18.19 -17.06 16.63
N SER A 561 -17.45 -16.10 17.18
CA SER A 561 -17.87 -15.39 18.40
C SER A 561 -17.77 -13.87 18.34
N GLY A 562 -18.79 -13.15 18.80
CA GLY A 562 -18.72 -11.69 18.95
C GLY A 562 -18.64 -10.90 17.64
N ASN A 563 -18.86 -11.52 16.48
CA ASN A 563 -18.78 -10.85 15.19
C ASN A 563 -20.00 -9.95 14.97
N ASN A 564 -19.78 -8.80 14.31
CA ASN A 564 -20.80 -7.79 14.09
C ASN A 564 -21.45 -7.89 12.70
N ASP A 565 -22.78 -7.79 12.69
CA ASP A 565 -23.66 -7.83 11.52
C ASP A 565 -23.69 -9.18 10.78
N GLY A 566 -23.63 -10.28 11.55
CA GLY A 566 -23.75 -11.64 11.05
C GLY A 566 -22.42 -12.33 10.79
N ILE A 567 -22.52 -13.56 10.28
CA ILE A 567 -21.38 -14.43 9.96
C ILE A 567 -21.24 -14.65 8.45
N VAL A 568 -22.34 -14.69 7.70
CA VAL A 568 -22.31 -14.83 6.25
C VAL A 568 -23.37 -13.92 5.66
N SER A 569 -23.02 -13.12 4.66
CA SER A 569 -23.98 -12.45 3.78
C SER A 569 -23.74 -12.87 2.34
N SER A 570 -24.77 -13.37 1.66
CA SER A 570 -24.70 -13.78 0.25
C SER A 570 -25.75 -13.03 -0.56
N GLU A 571 -25.28 -12.20 -1.50
CA GLU A 571 -26.12 -11.42 -2.41
C GLU A 571 -26.19 -12.02 -3.82
N GLY A 572 -25.21 -12.82 -4.22
CA GLY A 572 -25.21 -13.49 -5.53
C GLY A 572 -26.11 -14.73 -5.57
N ASP A 573 -26.32 -15.24 -6.77
CA ASP A 573 -27.22 -16.34 -7.10
C ASP A 573 -26.50 -17.70 -7.14
N ASP A 574 -27.26 -18.79 -7.07
CA ASP A 574 -26.79 -20.18 -7.22
C ASP A 574 -25.65 -20.59 -6.25
N ASN A 575 -25.47 -19.86 -5.16
CA ASN A 575 -24.46 -20.10 -4.13
C ASN A 575 -24.83 -21.26 -3.20
N LYS A 576 -23.82 -22.00 -2.76
CA LYS A 576 -23.94 -23.08 -1.75
C LYS A 576 -23.25 -22.66 -0.46
N ILE A 577 -23.99 -22.63 0.64
CA ILE A 577 -23.50 -22.22 1.97
C ILE A 577 -23.70 -23.39 2.93
N ALA A 578 -22.61 -23.92 3.47
CA ALA A 578 -22.59 -24.99 4.45
C ALA A 578 -21.96 -24.53 5.77
N VAL A 579 -22.65 -24.74 6.88
CA VAL A 579 -22.10 -24.58 8.23
C VAL A 579 -22.27 -25.90 8.97
N ASP A 580 -21.17 -26.58 9.30
CA ASP A 580 -21.19 -27.89 9.97
C ASP A 580 -20.30 -27.89 11.22
N GLY A 581 -20.73 -28.65 12.24
CA GLY A 581 -19.97 -28.86 13.49
C GLY A 581 -19.58 -27.59 14.27
N SER A 582 -20.14 -26.44 13.92
CA SER A 582 -19.61 -25.13 14.33
C SER A 582 -20.29 -24.56 15.58
N SER A 583 -19.61 -23.63 16.25
CA SER A 583 -20.13 -22.91 17.42
C SER A 583 -20.30 -21.44 17.10
N ILE A 584 -21.53 -20.93 17.15
CA ILE A 584 -21.87 -19.53 16.82
C ILE A 584 -22.37 -18.87 18.10
N THR A 585 -21.59 -17.94 18.68
CA THR A 585 -21.92 -17.35 19.99
C THR A 585 -21.77 -15.85 20.06
N ASN A 586 -22.68 -15.15 20.73
CA ASN A 586 -22.56 -13.71 21.00
C ASN A 586 -22.40 -12.81 19.76
N ASN A 587 -22.77 -13.28 18.57
CA ASN A 587 -22.71 -12.47 17.35
C ASN A 587 -23.95 -11.57 17.28
N THR A 588 -23.76 -10.37 16.75
CA THR A 588 -24.86 -9.44 16.48
C THR A 588 -25.25 -9.51 15.02
N ALA A 589 -26.55 -9.53 14.74
CA ALA A 589 -27.12 -9.34 13.41
C ALA A 589 -28.45 -8.58 13.52
N ASP A 590 -28.68 -7.67 12.57
CA ASP A 590 -29.94 -6.91 12.48
C ASP A 590 -31.08 -7.75 11.87
N ASN A 591 -30.73 -8.58 10.88
CA ASN A 591 -31.65 -9.47 10.19
C ASN A 591 -31.38 -10.92 10.58
N GLY A 592 -30.32 -11.53 10.05
CA GLY A 592 -29.93 -12.90 10.38
C GLY A 592 -28.42 -13.11 10.40
N LEU A 593 -27.98 -14.15 11.09
CA LEU A 593 -26.57 -14.55 11.15
C LEU A 593 -26.06 -14.97 9.77
N ILE A 594 -26.90 -15.67 9.01
CA ILE A 594 -26.71 -15.91 7.58
C ILE A 594 -27.76 -15.08 6.83
N ILE A 595 -27.33 -14.10 6.04
CA ILE A 595 -28.18 -13.30 5.16
C ILE A 595 -28.08 -13.91 3.77
N ASN A 596 -29.21 -14.36 3.22
CA ASN A 596 -29.29 -15.02 1.92
C ASN A 596 -30.27 -14.26 1.02
N ASN A 597 -29.74 -13.33 0.22
CA ASN A 597 -30.53 -12.41 -0.58
C ASN A 597 -30.61 -12.80 -2.06
N GLY A 598 -29.60 -13.48 -2.60
CA GLY A 598 -29.61 -13.95 -3.99
C GLY A 598 -30.54 -15.15 -4.20
N ASP A 599 -30.84 -15.46 -5.45
CA ASP A 599 -31.79 -16.46 -5.89
C ASP A 599 -31.12 -17.85 -6.03
N ASN A 600 -31.92 -18.92 -5.91
CA ASN A 600 -31.51 -20.33 -6.03
C ASN A 600 -30.40 -20.79 -5.07
N ASN A 601 -30.07 -20.00 -4.06
CA ASN A 601 -29.04 -20.32 -3.08
C ASN A 601 -29.47 -21.48 -2.16
N ASN A 602 -28.51 -22.33 -1.79
CA ASN A 602 -28.71 -23.45 -0.89
C ASN A 602 -27.94 -23.25 0.42
N VAL A 603 -28.67 -23.15 1.54
CA VAL A 603 -28.09 -23.01 2.88
C VAL A 603 -28.32 -24.30 3.67
N ALA A 604 -27.25 -24.92 4.14
CA ALA A 604 -27.26 -26.09 5.01
C ALA A 604 -26.53 -25.79 6.33
N ILE A 605 -27.23 -25.95 7.45
CA ILE A 605 -26.67 -25.81 8.80
C ILE A 605 -26.82 -27.14 9.53
N ASN A 606 -25.71 -27.81 9.81
CA ASN A 606 -25.70 -29.14 10.40
C ASN A 606 -24.88 -29.12 11.69
N ASN A 607 -25.30 -29.91 12.69
CA ASN A 607 -24.55 -30.17 13.93
C ASN A 607 -24.01 -28.90 14.62
N THR A 608 -24.67 -27.76 14.45
CA THR A 608 -24.16 -26.44 14.82
C THR A 608 -24.84 -25.95 16.08
N ASN A 609 -24.07 -25.39 17.01
CA ASN A 609 -24.60 -24.81 18.24
C ASN A 609 -24.57 -23.27 18.15
N ALA A 610 -25.75 -22.66 18.00
CA ALA A 610 -25.90 -21.21 17.91
C ALA A 610 -26.59 -20.66 19.17
N THR A 611 -25.83 -20.01 20.06
CA THR A 611 -26.36 -19.49 21.34
C THR A 611 -26.01 -18.03 21.58
N ASN A 612 -26.85 -17.29 22.30
CA ASN A 612 -26.60 -15.89 22.66
C ASN A 612 -26.39 -14.92 21.48
N ASN A 613 -26.85 -15.26 20.28
CA ASN A 613 -26.78 -14.38 19.12
C ASN A 613 -28.05 -13.53 18.99
N THR A 614 -27.94 -12.37 18.32
CA THR A 614 -29.11 -11.58 17.88
C THR A 614 -29.41 -11.83 16.40
N GLY A 615 -30.63 -11.52 15.97
CA GLY A 615 -31.10 -11.78 14.61
C GLY A 615 -31.50 -13.24 14.38
N ASP A 616 -32.20 -13.50 13.28
CA ASP A 616 -32.57 -14.85 12.85
C ASP A 616 -31.31 -15.69 12.56
N ILE A 617 -31.43 -17.02 12.53
CA ILE A 617 -30.28 -17.82 12.08
C ILE A 617 -30.05 -17.63 10.58
N VAL A 618 -31.12 -17.71 9.79
CA VAL A 618 -31.08 -17.45 8.35
C VAL A 618 -32.16 -16.42 8.02
N ALA A 619 -31.74 -15.26 7.51
CA ALA A 619 -32.63 -14.29 6.89
C ALA A 619 -32.58 -14.50 5.38
N ASN A 620 -33.67 -14.99 4.80
CA ASN A 620 -33.74 -15.36 3.39
C ASN A 620 -34.76 -14.50 2.66
N THR A 621 -34.31 -13.72 1.67
CA THR A 621 -35.19 -12.89 0.82
C THR A 621 -35.17 -13.27 -0.65
N GLY A 622 -34.24 -14.14 -1.06
CA GLY A 622 -34.13 -14.59 -2.44
C GLY A 622 -35.19 -15.63 -2.82
N SER A 623 -35.39 -15.77 -4.11
CA SER A 623 -36.34 -16.68 -4.76
C SER A 623 -35.75 -18.08 -4.87
N ASN A 624 -36.58 -19.11 -4.70
CA ASN A 624 -36.19 -20.53 -4.84
C ASN A 624 -35.04 -21.00 -3.94
N ASN A 625 -34.69 -20.22 -2.92
CA ASN A 625 -33.67 -20.58 -1.96
C ASN A 625 -34.10 -21.77 -1.10
N THR A 626 -33.15 -22.66 -0.83
CA THR A 626 -33.34 -23.80 0.07
C THR A 626 -32.61 -23.57 1.39
N VAL A 627 -33.26 -23.88 2.50
CA VAL A 627 -32.66 -23.77 3.84
C VAL A 627 -32.94 -25.05 4.60
N SER A 628 -31.87 -25.73 5.06
CA SER A 628 -31.94 -26.93 5.88
C SER A 628 -31.16 -26.72 7.19
N ILE A 629 -31.76 -27.09 8.31
CA ILE A 629 -31.15 -27.00 9.64
C ILE A 629 -31.33 -28.36 10.33
N ASN A 630 -30.25 -29.13 10.45
CA ASN A 630 -30.28 -30.49 10.99
C ASN A 630 -29.40 -30.61 12.22
N ASN A 631 -29.87 -31.35 13.24
CA ASN A 631 -29.12 -31.67 14.46
C ASN A 631 -28.44 -30.45 15.13
N SER A 632 -29.02 -29.26 14.99
CA SER A 632 -28.42 -28.00 15.42
C SER A 632 -29.22 -27.40 16.57
N ASN A 633 -28.51 -26.96 17.62
CA ASN A 633 -29.12 -26.29 18.77
C ASN A 633 -29.09 -24.78 18.53
N VAL A 634 -30.25 -24.24 18.18
CA VAL A 634 -30.42 -22.82 17.88
C VAL A 634 -31.21 -22.16 19.00
N THR A 635 -30.52 -21.37 19.82
CA THR A 635 -31.13 -20.43 20.76
C THR A 635 -30.70 -19.02 20.37
N VAL A 636 -31.51 -18.37 19.54
CA VAL A 636 -31.40 -16.94 19.29
C VAL A 636 -31.92 -16.22 20.54
N ASN A 637 -31.03 -15.50 21.25
CA ASN A 637 -31.47 -14.60 22.31
C ASN A 637 -31.87 -13.27 21.68
N ALA A 638 -33.04 -13.26 21.04
CA ALA A 638 -33.67 -12.03 20.56
C ALA A 638 -35.08 -11.90 21.14
N ILE A 639 -35.15 -11.74 22.47
CA ILE A 639 -36.15 -10.85 23.04
C ILE A 639 -35.39 -9.59 23.47
N TYR A 640 -35.01 -8.74 22.52
CA TYR A 640 -34.66 -7.37 22.91
C TYR A 640 -35.97 -6.57 22.96
N GLU A 641 -36.36 -6.22 24.18
CA GLU A 641 -37.53 -5.37 24.39
C GLU A 641 -37.24 -4.00 23.78
N THR A 642 -38.25 -3.38 23.16
CA THR A 642 -38.15 -1.98 22.74
C THR A 642 -38.87 -1.10 23.74
N ASN A 643 -38.24 0.00 24.12
CA ASN A 643 -38.89 1.08 24.82
C ASN A 643 -39.35 2.12 23.81
N THR A 644 -40.60 2.59 23.97
CA THR A 644 -41.11 3.71 23.19
C THR A 644 -41.17 4.94 24.09
N VAL A 645 -40.28 5.90 23.86
CA VAL A 645 -40.32 7.18 24.55
C VAL A 645 -41.29 8.11 23.84
N LEU A 646 -42.26 8.65 24.57
CA LEU A 646 -43.31 9.50 24.03
C LEU A 646 -43.12 10.96 24.39
N THR A 647 -42.99 11.78 23.35
CA THR A 647 -43.11 13.24 23.43
C THR A 647 -44.44 13.65 22.81
N VAL A 648 -45.31 14.26 23.63
CA VAL A 648 -46.65 14.68 23.20
C VAL A 648 -46.80 16.17 23.43
N VAL A 649 -47.10 16.91 22.36
CA VAL A 649 -47.24 18.37 22.39
C VAL A 649 -48.64 18.75 21.92
N SER A 650 -49.40 19.44 22.77
CA SER A 650 -50.70 20.01 22.41
C SER A 650 -50.53 21.37 21.73
N GLY A 651 -51.18 21.57 20.58
CA GLY A 651 -51.34 22.86 19.92
C GLY A 651 -52.82 23.23 19.77
N THR A 652 -53.10 24.41 19.21
CA THR A 652 -54.48 24.85 18.95
C THR A 652 -55.18 23.91 17.94
N GLY A 653 -56.04 23.01 18.44
CA GLY A 653 -56.83 22.08 17.63
C GLY A 653 -56.13 20.80 17.18
N GLN A 654 -54.93 20.49 17.69
CA GLN A 654 -54.20 19.26 17.33
C GLN A 654 -53.26 18.80 18.44
N ILE A 655 -52.94 17.51 18.43
CA ILE A 655 -51.91 16.87 19.26
C ILE A 655 -50.83 16.33 18.33
N THR A 656 -49.57 16.71 18.54
CA THR A 656 -48.43 16.07 17.89
C THR A 656 -47.88 14.99 18.84
N ILE A 657 -47.77 13.78 18.33
CA ILE A 657 -47.26 12.61 19.05
C ILE A 657 -45.97 12.21 18.36
N THR A 658 -44.84 12.29 19.05
CA THR A 658 -43.55 11.78 18.61
C THR A 658 -43.20 10.59 19.48
N ALA A 659 -42.99 9.45 18.84
CA ALA A 659 -42.53 8.22 19.46
C ALA A 659 -41.08 7.98 19.04
N ILE A 660 -40.17 7.87 20.00
CA ILE A 660 -38.79 7.46 19.78
C ILE A 660 -38.68 6.00 20.17
N VAL A 661 -38.26 5.16 19.23
CA VAL A 661 -38.10 3.73 19.47
C VAL A 661 -36.64 3.46 19.79
N ILE A 662 -36.40 2.91 20.98
CA ILE A 662 -35.07 2.55 21.47
C ILE A 662 -35.01 1.08 21.88
N LYS A 663 -33.83 0.48 21.81
CA LYS A 663 -33.56 -0.84 22.39
C LYS A 663 -33.49 -0.72 23.92
N LYS A 664 -34.28 -1.51 24.65
CA LYS A 664 -34.47 -1.36 26.11
C LYS A 664 -33.16 -1.49 26.91
N ASP A 665 -32.25 -2.32 26.43
CA ASP A 665 -31.04 -2.68 27.18
C ASP A 665 -29.84 -1.78 26.83
N THR A 666 -29.88 -1.09 25.69
CA THR A 666 -28.75 -0.30 25.17
C THR A 666 -29.08 1.17 24.88
N ASP A 667 -30.35 1.57 24.98
CA ASP A 667 -30.88 2.89 24.59
C ASP A 667 -30.59 3.30 23.12
N GLU A 668 -30.18 2.35 22.30
CA GLU A 668 -29.89 2.55 20.87
C GLU A 668 -31.14 2.94 20.09
N LEU A 669 -31.04 3.96 19.22
CA LEU A 669 -32.15 4.48 18.40
C LEU A 669 -32.44 3.58 17.20
N LEU A 670 -33.70 3.13 17.05
CA LEU A 670 -34.08 2.14 16.03
C LEU A 670 -34.78 2.77 14.82
N SER A 671 -34.11 2.81 13.67
CA SER A 671 -34.66 3.29 12.39
C SER A 671 -35.53 2.26 11.66
N GLY A 672 -36.43 2.70 10.78
CA GLY A 672 -37.24 1.83 9.91
C GLY A 672 -38.35 1.03 10.61
N LYS A 673 -38.58 1.23 11.91
CA LYS A 673 -39.59 0.49 12.69
C LYS A 673 -40.97 1.15 12.57
N LYS A 674 -42.01 0.35 12.36
CA LYS A 674 -43.39 0.85 12.26
C LYS A 674 -43.97 1.10 13.66
N VAL A 675 -44.63 2.23 13.86
CA VAL A 675 -45.24 2.65 15.12
C VAL A 675 -46.71 2.99 14.91
N TYR A 676 -47.58 2.47 15.76
CA TYR A 676 -49.02 2.71 15.77
C TYR A 676 -49.39 3.68 16.90
N PHE A 677 -50.19 4.70 16.59
CA PHE A 677 -50.58 5.75 17.52
C PHE A 677 -52.04 5.58 17.94
N TYR A 678 -52.31 5.76 19.23
CA TYR A 678 -53.62 5.60 19.84
C TYR A 678 -54.03 6.86 20.59
N VAL A 679 -55.30 7.20 20.49
CA VAL A 679 -55.93 8.28 21.25
C VAL A 679 -57.22 7.76 21.87
N ASN A 680 -57.36 7.89 23.19
CA ASN A 680 -58.48 7.35 23.99
C ASN A 680 -58.75 5.86 23.70
N GLY A 681 -57.68 5.07 23.60
CA GLY A 681 -57.76 3.62 23.33
C GLY A 681 -58.05 3.23 21.88
N LYS A 682 -58.32 4.18 20.97
CA LYS A 682 -58.55 3.89 19.55
C LYS A 682 -57.30 4.21 18.73
N GLN A 683 -56.93 3.31 17.83
CA GLN A 683 -55.85 3.55 16.86
C GLN A 683 -56.25 4.70 15.92
N VAL A 684 -55.40 5.72 15.82
CA VAL A 684 -55.64 6.92 14.99
C VAL A 684 -54.73 7.00 13.77
N GLY A 685 -53.64 6.22 13.73
CA GLY A 685 -52.75 6.12 12.58
C GLY A 685 -51.46 5.37 12.89
N SER A 686 -50.51 5.43 11.95
CA SER A 686 -49.18 4.84 12.07
C SER A 686 -48.13 5.68 11.34
N ALA A 687 -46.85 5.55 11.72
CA ALA A 687 -45.69 6.11 11.02
C ALA A 687 -44.48 5.18 11.19
N THR A 688 -43.46 5.34 10.34
CA THR A 688 -42.19 4.59 10.43
C THR A 688 -41.12 5.49 11.05
N THR A 689 -40.23 4.94 11.88
CA THR A 689 -39.13 5.71 12.48
C THR A 689 -38.11 6.15 11.43
N ASP A 690 -37.64 7.39 11.53
CA ASP A 690 -36.59 7.94 10.68
C ASP A 690 -35.18 7.50 11.14
N LYS A 691 -34.12 8.08 10.54
CA LYS A 691 -32.72 7.77 10.87
C LYS A 691 -32.31 8.13 12.32
N TYR A 692 -33.15 8.85 13.05
CA TYR A 692 -32.95 9.18 14.46
C TYR A 692 -33.87 8.36 15.37
N GLY A 693 -34.52 7.32 14.84
CA GLY A 693 -35.45 6.48 15.60
C GLY A 693 -36.80 7.15 15.88
N GLU A 694 -37.13 8.28 15.23
CA GLU A 694 -38.34 9.05 15.53
C GLU A 694 -39.50 8.75 14.56
N ALA A 695 -40.68 8.42 15.10
CA ALA A 695 -41.93 8.32 14.36
C ALA A 695 -42.91 9.41 14.83
N ARG A 696 -43.41 10.24 13.91
CA ARG A 696 -44.27 11.39 14.25
C ARG A 696 -45.68 11.26 13.65
N PHE A 697 -46.70 11.50 14.46
CA PHE A 697 -48.10 11.53 14.06
C PHE A 697 -48.84 12.77 14.58
N ILE A 698 -49.69 13.37 13.74
CA ILE A 698 -50.48 14.55 14.10
C ILE A 698 -51.96 14.17 14.17
N TYR A 699 -52.54 14.20 15.37
CA TYR A 699 -53.96 13.96 15.60
C TYR A 699 -54.74 15.28 15.65
N LYS A 700 -55.73 15.45 14.76
CA LYS A 700 -56.64 16.60 14.78
C LYS A 700 -57.71 16.40 15.86
N VAL A 701 -57.83 17.37 16.76
CA VAL A 701 -58.68 17.29 17.95
C VAL A 701 -60.12 17.70 17.58
N PRO A 702 -61.12 16.81 17.67
CA PRO A 702 -62.50 17.11 17.27
C PRO A 702 -63.26 18.01 18.26
N LYS A 703 -62.85 18.05 19.53
CA LYS A 703 -63.46 18.86 20.60
C LYS A 703 -62.47 19.09 21.75
N THR A 704 -62.68 20.11 22.56
CA THR A 704 -61.88 20.28 23.79
C THR A 704 -62.25 19.19 24.80
N ALA A 705 -61.28 18.36 25.16
CA ALA A 705 -61.38 17.27 26.14
C ALA A 705 -59.97 16.85 26.60
N ASN A 706 -59.90 16.03 27.65
CA ASN A 706 -58.69 15.28 27.97
C ASN A 706 -58.52 14.13 26.99
N TYR A 707 -57.31 13.97 26.47
CA TYR A 707 -56.95 12.88 25.56
C TYR A 707 -55.87 12.02 26.21
N SER A 708 -56.13 10.71 26.31
CA SER A 708 -55.13 9.69 26.62
C SER A 708 -54.42 9.30 25.33
N VAL A 709 -53.09 9.43 25.31
CA VAL A 709 -52.28 9.15 24.12
C VAL A 709 -51.20 8.14 24.48
N TYR A 710 -51.05 7.13 23.62
CA TYR A 710 -49.94 6.19 23.66
C TYR A 710 -49.58 5.74 22.24
N ALA A 711 -48.40 5.14 22.08
CA ALA A 711 -47.96 4.52 20.84
C ALA A 711 -47.39 3.14 21.12
N LYS A 712 -47.45 2.26 20.11
CA LYS A 712 -46.92 0.89 20.15
C LYS A 712 -46.05 0.68 18.91
N SER A 713 -44.78 0.29 19.08
CA SER A 713 -43.97 -0.24 17.98
C SER A 713 -44.53 -1.58 17.52
N GLN A 714 -44.47 -1.85 16.21
CA GLN A 714 -44.72 -3.19 15.67
C GLN A 714 -43.56 -4.09 16.09
N GLN A 715 -43.82 -5.15 16.84
CA GLN A 715 -42.86 -6.23 16.99
C GLN A 715 -42.86 -7.04 15.69
N VAL A 716 -41.67 -7.28 15.14
CA VAL A 716 -41.48 -8.20 14.02
C VAL A 716 -41.63 -9.61 14.58
N THR A 717 -42.52 -10.38 13.97
CA THR A 717 -42.62 -11.82 14.19
C THR A 717 -41.33 -12.46 13.70
N ILE A 718 -40.54 -13.06 14.59
CA ILE A 718 -39.55 -14.05 14.18
C ILE A 718 -40.25 -15.39 14.20
N THR A 719 -40.36 -16.00 13.02
CA THR A 719 -40.87 -17.35 12.86
C THR A 719 -39.68 -18.30 12.95
N ASN A 720 -39.71 -19.26 13.86
CA ASN A 720 -38.91 -20.47 13.69
C ASN A 720 -39.83 -21.65 13.34
N SER A 721 -39.25 -22.71 12.79
CA SER A 721 -39.93 -23.94 12.37
C SER A 721 -40.51 -24.79 13.53
N THR A 722 -40.49 -24.32 14.79
CA THR A 722 -40.93 -25.10 15.97
C THR A 722 -42.04 -24.47 16.82
N GLY A 723 -42.57 -23.29 16.44
CA GLY A 723 -43.93 -22.89 16.82
C GLY A 723 -44.24 -22.64 18.30
N LYS A 724 -43.34 -22.04 19.09
CA LYS A 724 -43.66 -21.59 20.47
C LYS A 724 -43.67 -20.06 20.60
N TYR A 725 -44.80 -19.54 21.10
CA TYR A 725 -45.07 -18.11 21.29
C TYR A 725 -44.74 -17.66 22.71
N LEU A 726 -44.04 -16.54 22.87
CA LEU A 726 -44.10 -15.75 24.11
C LEU A 726 -44.23 -14.27 23.79
N PHE A 727 -45.40 -13.72 24.10
CA PHE A 727 -45.69 -12.29 23.97
C PHE A 727 -45.18 -11.56 25.21
N LYS A 728 -44.46 -10.44 25.02
CA LYS A 728 -44.28 -9.46 26.09
C LYS A 728 -44.59 -8.07 25.55
N GLU A 729 -45.69 -7.50 26.06
CA GLU A 729 -46.13 -6.15 25.70
C GLU A 729 -45.06 -5.12 26.10
N SER A 730 -44.76 -4.17 25.21
CA SER A 730 -44.01 -2.96 25.60
C SER A 730 -44.78 -2.21 26.68
N THR A 731 -44.08 -1.75 27.71
CA THR A 731 -44.65 -0.95 28.80
C THR A 731 -45.34 0.30 28.23
N THR A 732 -46.66 0.38 28.40
CA THR A 732 -47.47 1.48 27.85
C THR A 732 -47.19 2.77 28.61
N VAL A 733 -46.52 3.74 27.98
CA VAL A 733 -46.41 5.10 28.55
C VAL A 733 -47.63 5.91 28.12
N THR A 734 -48.55 6.16 29.06
CA THR A 734 -49.74 7.00 28.83
C THR A 734 -49.44 8.44 29.25
N LYS A 735 -49.62 9.41 28.34
CA LYS A 735 -49.63 10.85 28.68
C LYS A 735 -51.02 11.43 28.50
N ALA A 736 -51.57 12.05 29.54
CA ALA A 736 -52.82 12.80 29.50
C ALA A 736 -52.52 14.29 29.21
N LEU A 737 -53.20 14.87 28.23
CA LEU A 737 -53.08 16.31 27.89
C LEU A 737 -54.44 16.99 27.73
N ASN A 738 -54.50 18.25 28.16
CA ASN A 738 -55.68 19.13 28.07
C ASN A 738 -55.52 20.12 26.91
N VAL A 739 -56.46 20.15 25.95
CA VAL A 739 -56.37 20.96 24.72
C VAL A 739 -57.38 22.13 24.75
N ASN A 740 -56.90 23.34 25.05
CA ASN A 740 -57.72 24.46 25.51
C ASN A 740 -58.52 25.29 24.48
N LYS A 741 -58.56 24.97 23.17
CA LYS A 741 -59.56 25.59 22.25
C LYS A 741 -59.65 24.96 20.86
N ALA A 742 -60.88 24.71 20.37
CA ALA A 742 -61.15 24.42 18.95
C ALA A 742 -61.42 25.72 18.16
N LEU A 743 -60.90 25.82 16.92
CA LEU A 743 -61.06 26.99 16.04
C LEU A 743 -62.45 27.02 15.40
N THR A 744 -63.09 28.19 15.35
CA THR A 744 -64.40 28.32 14.69
C THR A 744 -64.29 28.43 13.14
N PRO A 745 -65.17 27.77 12.35
CA PRO A 745 -65.10 27.77 10.89
C PRO A 745 -65.22 29.16 10.25
N THR A 746 -64.69 29.31 9.03
CA THR A 746 -64.77 30.57 8.26
C THR A 746 -66.22 31.05 8.09
N LYS A 747 -66.54 32.28 8.50
CA LYS A 747 -67.91 32.81 8.49
C LYS A 747 -67.97 34.19 7.85
N ILE A 748 -67.72 34.23 6.54
CA ILE A 748 -67.72 35.47 5.74
C ILE A 748 -69.14 35.81 5.30
N ARG A 749 -69.59 37.04 5.57
CA ARG A 749 -70.93 37.52 5.17
C ARG A 749 -70.93 39.04 4.94
N VAL A 750 -71.92 39.51 4.18
CA VAL A 750 -72.18 40.95 4.02
C VAL A 750 -72.60 41.50 5.39
N ALA A 751 -71.74 42.31 5.99
CA ALA A 751 -71.97 42.89 7.31
C ALA A 751 -72.87 44.13 7.25
N LYS A 752 -72.75 44.94 6.19
CA LYS A 752 -73.51 46.19 6.05
C LYS A 752 -73.68 46.61 4.59
N VAL A 753 -74.82 47.20 4.26
CA VAL A 753 -75.08 47.83 2.95
C VAL A 753 -75.56 49.25 3.15
N GLN A 754 -74.96 50.20 2.44
CA GLN A 754 -75.34 51.63 2.50
C GLN A 754 -75.63 52.14 1.08
N GLY A 755 -76.66 52.96 0.92
CA GLY A 755 -77.07 53.56 -0.35
C GLY A 755 -77.02 55.08 -0.33
N LYS A 756 -76.65 55.71 -1.44
CA LYS A 756 -76.73 57.17 -1.63
C LYS A 756 -77.22 57.48 -3.04
N THR A 757 -78.18 58.37 -3.19
CA THR A 757 -78.69 58.81 -4.50
C THR A 757 -78.27 60.26 -4.76
N VAL A 758 -77.90 60.56 -6.00
CA VAL A 758 -77.59 61.93 -6.46
C VAL A 758 -78.45 62.21 -7.69
N ASN A 759 -79.28 63.25 -7.61
CA ASN A 759 -80.12 63.69 -8.71
C ASN A 759 -79.33 64.63 -9.63
N LYS A 760 -79.38 64.39 -10.94
CA LYS A 760 -78.87 65.29 -11.99
C LYS A 760 -80.03 65.66 -12.93
N LYS A 761 -79.92 66.78 -13.67
CA LYS A 761 -81.02 67.32 -14.49
C LYS A 761 -81.70 66.29 -15.41
N SER A 762 -80.96 65.34 -15.98
CA SER A 762 -81.46 64.36 -16.96
C SER A 762 -81.40 62.89 -16.51
N TYR A 763 -80.90 62.59 -15.30
CA TYR A 763 -80.83 61.22 -14.77
C TYR A 763 -80.56 61.18 -13.25
N LYS A 764 -80.85 60.05 -12.60
CA LYS A 764 -80.48 59.77 -11.20
C LYS A 764 -79.31 58.79 -11.12
N ILE A 765 -78.34 59.08 -10.27
CA ILE A 765 -77.21 58.18 -9.94
C ILE A 765 -77.47 57.52 -8.59
N TYR A 766 -77.35 56.20 -8.53
CA TYR A 766 -77.42 55.44 -7.28
C TYR A 766 -76.07 54.82 -6.96
N TYR A 767 -75.57 55.07 -5.76
CA TYR A 767 -74.41 54.41 -5.19
C TYR A 767 -74.84 53.38 -4.15
N ARG A 768 -74.23 52.20 -4.16
CA ARG A 768 -74.34 51.22 -3.07
C ARG A 768 -72.97 50.76 -2.59
N LEU A 769 -72.73 50.81 -1.29
CA LEU A 769 -71.52 50.32 -0.65
C LEU A 769 -71.84 49.07 0.18
N TYR A 770 -71.27 47.94 -0.21
CA TYR A 770 -71.34 46.69 0.53
C TYR A 770 -70.06 46.53 1.36
N THR A 771 -70.19 46.27 2.66
CA THR A 771 -69.08 45.92 3.56
C THR A 771 -69.21 44.45 3.93
N ILE A 772 -68.16 43.66 3.71
CA ILE A 772 -68.12 42.21 3.94
C ILE A 772 -67.07 41.95 5.04
N LYS A 773 -67.42 41.14 6.05
CA LYS A 773 -66.55 40.82 7.19
C LYS A 773 -66.48 39.30 7.41
N ASN A 774 -65.32 38.81 7.84
CA ASN A 774 -65.18 37.46 8.36
C ASN A 774 -65.41 37.45 9.88
N TYR A 775 -66.39 36.67 10.33
CA TYR A 775 -66.76 36.50 11.74
C TYR A 775 -66.27 35.18 12.34
N GLY A 776 -65.57 34.33 11.59
CA GLY A 776 -64.95 33.11 12.09
C GLY A 776 -63.44 33.27 12.31
N ASP A 777 -62.85 32.34 13.06
CA ASP A 777 -61.43 32.42 13.47
C ASP A 777 -60.45 32.01 12.35
N LEU A 778 -60.93 31.33 11.31
CA LEU A 778 -60.13 30.90 10.16
C LEU A 778 -60.20 31.90 8.98
N THR A 779 -59.12 32.01 8.19
CA THR A 779 -59.12 32.69 6.89
C THR A 779 -59.96 31.92 5.88
N GLY A 780 -60.81 32.60 5.11
CA GLY A 780 -61.68 31.90 4.16
C GLY A 780 -62.01 32.69 2.90
N SER A 781 -62.65 31.99 1.96
CA SER A 781 -63.13 32.58 0.71
C SER A 781 -64.64 32.39 0.59
N ARG A 782 -65.38 33.37 0.06
CA ARG A 782 -66.81 33.22 -0.20
C ARG A 782 -67.29 33.99 -1.40
N GLN A 783 -68.15 33.36 -2.19
CA GLN A 783 -68.82 33.96 -3.33
C GLN A 783 -70.22 34.48 -2.96
N PHE A 784 -70.53 35.69 -3.42
CA PHE A 784 -71.82 36.35 -3.31
C PHE A 784 -72.38 36.57 -4.72
N LYS A 785 -73.69 36.42 -4.88
CA LYS A 785 -74.39 36.72 -6.14
C LYS A 785 -75.54 37.70 -5.85
N LYS A 786 -75.71 38.73 -6.69
CA LYS A 786 -76.83 39.67 -6.58
C LYS A 786 -77.31 40.14 -7.94
N TYR A 787 -78.62 40.07 -8.16
CA TYR A 787 -79.29 40.62 -9.34
C TYR A 787 -79.74 42.07 -9.08
N PHE A 788 -79.61 42.92 -10.09
CA PHE A 788 -79.99 44.33 -10.01
C PHE A 788 -81.06 44.69 -11.06
N LYS A 789 -82.00 45.55 -10.68
CA LYS A 789 -83.06 46.04 -11.59
C LYS A 789 -82.51 47.01 -12.65
N ALA A 790 -81.54 47.85 -12.27
CA ALA A 790 -80.87 48.81 -13.16
C ALA A 790 -79.51 48.28 -13.62
N GLN A 791 -79.07 48.70 -14.81
CA GLN A 791 -77.76 48.29 -15.34
C GLN A 791 -76.63 48.96 -14.55
N LEU A 792 -75.68 48.16 -14.08
CA LEU A 792 -74.48 48.64 -13.39
C LEU A 792 -73.62 49.43 -14.36
N LYS A 793 -73.23 50.66 -13.99
CA LYS A 793 -72.32 51.47 -14.81
C LYS A 793 -70.87 51.21 -14.44
N SER A 794 -70.54 51.26 -13.15
CA SER A 794 -69.19 51.00 -12.67
C SER A 794 -69.20 50.42 -11.27
N ALA A 795 -68.14 49.68 -10.95
CA ALA A 795 -67.91 49.10 -9.64
C ALA A 795 -66.46 49.31 -9.24
N ALA A 796 -66.23 49.69 -8.00
CA ALA A 796 -64.91 49.87 -7.40
C ALA A 796 -64.79 48.96 -6.18
N LYS A 797 -63.62 48.36 -6.00
CA LYS A 797 -63.30 47.40 -4.93
C LYS A 797 -62.01 47.78 -4.21
N LYS A 798 -61.80 47.23 -3.01
CA LYS A 798 -60.53 47.33 -2.28
C LYS A 798 -60.13 45.96 -1.71
N GLY A 799 -58.87 45.59 -1.84
CA GLY A 799 -58.30 44.36 -1.28
C GLY A 799 -58.72 43.08 -2.01
N LEU A 800 -58.93 42.00 -1.24
CA LEU A 800 -59.08 40.60 -1.70
C LEU A 800 -60.42 40.27 -2.38
N VAL A 801 -61.02 41.22 -3.10
CA VAL A 801 -62.32 41.07 -3.77
C VAL A 801 -62.12 40.90 -5.28
N TYR A 802 -62.91 40.01 -5.89
CA TYR A 802 -62.98 39.79 -7.34
C TYR A 802 -64.45 39.75 -7.75
N PHE A 803 -64.83 40.33 -8.89
CA PHE A 803 -66.21 40.26 -9.34
C PHE A 803 -66.33 40.22 -10.86
N ASN A 804 -67.44 39.67 -11.33
CA ASN A 804 -67.86 39.65 -12.73
C ASN A 804 -69.34 40.05 -12.83
N TYR A 805 -69.69 40.92 -13.77
CA TYR A 805 -71.05 41.41 -13.99
C TYR A 805 -71.56 41.05 -15.39
N ASN A 806 -72.64 40.29 -15.46
CA ASN A 806 -73.32 40.01 -16.72
C ASN A 806 -74.33 41.13 -17.01
N LYS A 807 -74.08 41.90 -18.08
CA LYS A 807 -74.92 43.04 -18.47
C LYS A 807 -76.34 42.64 -18.92
N LYS A 808 -76.50 41.48 -19.57
CA LYS A 808 -77.79 40.97 -20.10
C LYS A 808 -78.72 40.54 -18.97
N THR A 809 -78.20 39.76 -18.01
CA THR A 809 -79.00 39.25 -16.87
C THR A 809 -78.96 40.17 -15.64
N LYS A 810 -78.13 41.21 -15.67
CA LYS A 810 -77.88 42.16 -14.58
C LYS A 810 -77.45 41.49 -13.26
N LEU A 811 -76.71 40.38 -13.37
CA LEU A 811 -76.17 39.61 -12.25
C LEU A 811 -74.72 40.02 -11.96
N LEU A 812 -74.45 40.41 -10.72
CA LEU A 812 -73.09 40.55 -10.18
C LEU A 812 -72.71 39.32 -9.36
N LYS A 813 -71.67 38.60 -9.77
CA LYS A 813 -71.02 37.56 -8.97
C LYS A 813 -69.73 38.15 -8.38
N THR A 814 -69.55 38.03 -7.08
CA THR A 814 -68.39 38.57 -6.36
C THR A 814 -67.77 37.49 -5.48
N LEU A 815 -66.48 37.22 -5.64
CA LEU A 815 -65.69 36.33 -4.78
C LEU A 815 -64.77 37.16 -3.89
N VAL A 816 -64.84 36.95 -2.57
CA VAL A 816 -63.83 37.45 -1.63
C VAL A 816 -62.92 36.27 -1.29
N LYS A 817 -61.61 36.37 -1.55
CA LYS A 817 -60.66 35.29 -1.26
C LYS A 817 -59.86 35.53 0.02
N ASN A 818 -59.65 34.49 0.81
CA ASN A 818 -58.74 34.42 1.96
C ASN A 818 -58.82 35.59 2.96
N LEU A 819 -60.02 36.07 3.29
CA LEU A 819 -60.21 37.19 4.21
C LEU A 819 -59.91 36.75 5.65
N LYS A 820 -58.85 37.31 6.25
CA LYS A 820 -58.47 37.09 7.65
C LYS A 820 -59.61 37.40 8.63
N ALA A 821 -59.64 36.67 9.76
CA ALA A 821 -60.61 36.84 10.82
C ALA A 821 -60.72 38.31 11.27
N GLY A 822 -61.93 38.80 11.50
CA GLY A 822 -62.19 40.16 11.94
C GLY A 822 -61.95 41.28 10.91
N LYS A 823 -61.31 41.02 9.76
CA LYS A 823 -61.05 42.04 8.74
C LYS A 823 -62.26 42.26 7.82
N ILE A 824 -62.33 43.46 7.23
CA ILE A 824 -63.41 43.88 6.32
C ILE A 824 -62.88 44.25 4.94
N VAL A 825 -63.71 43.99 3.92
CA VAL A 825 -63.51 44.49 2.56
C VAL A 825 -64.78 45.20 2.08
N LYS A 826 -64.63 46.12 1.12
CA LYS A 826 -65.73 46.98 0.65
C LYS A 826 -65.86 46.96 -0.87
N ILE A 827 -67.10 47.04 -1.34
CA ILE A 827 -67.46 47.08 -2.76
C ILE A 827 -68.44 48.23 -2.98
N LYS A 828 -68.05 49.19 -3.82
CA LYS A 828 -68.86 50.35 -4.17
C LYS A 828 -69.38 50.18 -5.59
N LEU A 829 -70.70 50.20 -5.75
CA LEU A 829 -71.39 50.04 -7.02
C LEU A 829 -72.06 51.37 -7.40
N LYS A 830 -72.02 51.73 -8.69
CA LYS A 830 -72.66 52.92 -9.27
C LYS A 830 -73.62 52.52 -10.39
N PHE A 831 -74.86 52.95 -10.29
CA PHE A 831 -75.93 52.70 -11.25
C PHE A 831 -76.46 54.02 -11.81
N TYR A 832 -76.87 54.03 -13.08
CA TYR A 832 -77.59 55.14 -13.69
C TYR A 832 -79.03 54.73 -14.00
N LYS A 833 -79.98 55.62 -13.69
CA LYS A 833 -81.36 55.48 -14.11
C LYS A 833 -81.80 56.78 -14.81
N PRO A 834 -82.13 56.75 -16.11
CA PRO A 834 -82.74 57.89 -16.78
C PRO A 834 -84.05 58.28 -16.08
N THR A 835 -84.32 59.57 -15.92
CA THR A 835 -85.65 60.06 -15.50
C THR A 835 -86.53 60.10 -16.74
N ARG A 836 -87.60 59.30 -16.78
CA ARG A 836 -88.63 59.41 -17.83
C ARG A 836 -89.18 60.85 -17.81
N ARG A 837 -89.21 61.53 -18.97
CA ARG A 837 -90.36 62.35 -19.33
C ARG A 837 -91.49 61.40 -19.66
#